data_AF-A0A9E3Q601-F1
#
_entry.id   AF-A0A9E3Q601-F1
#
_cell.length_a   1.000
_cell.length_b   1.000
_cell.length_c   1.000
_cell.angle_alpha   90.00
_cell.angle_beta   90.00
_cell.angle_gamma   90.00
#
_symmetry.space_group_name_H-M   'P 1'
#
loop_
_entity.id
_entity.type
_entity.pdbx_description
1 polymer ?
#
loop_
_entity_poly.entity_id
_entity_poly.type
_entity_poly.pdbx_seq_one_letter_code
_entity_poly.pdbx_strand_id
1 'polypeptide(L)'
;MITRVAVPTRRHRSLMGRESRRARGQSLRFQIRWQATLQGRDAIHALTEAIRTVHDEPLLVPCWPMAMQGPSWHLAPWTAATLVAWSDDWQNYTLSSHPIADPSAWDWVAPVLRCRLGRHEIHLLTPDLAEIDFEVEEDSTAADAILLADADWTDGPTLPDDHVPKVFPFAVDWSERVRAGAAAPEAQRIPLGDGRLSASIVYPQTGERIVEGSITVTSVLGAWELLRWWADQSAEAHFLASIAERARLAADAEEGGDTLQLAAPWAGAAPQWIALIDPDGHEIAAVDSVDGATFHLTAPLSRGWDRASAFIGVALLARHAADSLEISWIEPRVARAEVRWREVPPEYDPPSGEARGVTLGRVASRAWLYEVEVDWHGAGEIHRWTSWEGDVTAGGHTWAAIPIEHGEIRQTLSLDRDELTLRTRWDPSGPWRLWLPGTLDARVSLRILHSEVEGGIGSTPDQVWGGEITGVAFDGPMVSAKAAGANALFGRKTPRILMQPGCNHALFDPLCGLDRSAWQFSAEVVESDGHQVTLDSFSRTGGLPDPWGGEGYFALGIFERTAVGRPERASIWASSSKLDPGGGNYRITLTLGRIPPTPMPPGTSVLVWPGCDGLRDTCVSKFSNFQRFGGFPFIPDRLPQFTPERRSNSNIGKK
;
A
#
# COMPACT_ATOMS: atom_id res chain seq x y z
N MET A 1 -12.21 8.50 -28.76
CA MET A 1 -11.24 8.25 -27.66
C MET A 1 -12.00 7.86 -26.40
N ILE A 2 -11.46 7.01 -25.53
CA ILE A 2 -12.12 6.58 -24.28
C ILE A 2 -11.17 6.82 -23.11
N THR A 3 -11.67 7.49 -22.08
CA THR A 3 -10.95 7.71 -20.83
C THR A 3 -11.70 7.04 -19.71
N ARG A 4 -11.01 6.19 -18.96
CA ARG A 4 -11.52 5.59 -17.75
C ARG A 4 -10.80 6.20 -16.57
N VAL A 5 -11.58 6.65 -15.58
CA VAL A 5 -11.05 7.28 -14.37
C VAL A 5 -11.61 6.59 -13.13
N ALA A 6 -10.76 6.37 -12.14
CA ALA A 6 -11.16 5.76 -10.89
C ALA A 6 -10.54 6.46 -9.69
N VAL A 7 -11.24 6.44 -8.54
CA VAL A 7 -10.63 6.69 -7.23
C VAL A 7 -10.60 5.33 -6.53
N PRO A 8 -9.41 4.75 -6.28
CA PRO A 8 -9.29 3.43 -5.67
C PRO A 8 -10.08 3.37 -4.36
N THR A 9 -11.15 2.58 -4.33
CA THR A 9 -12.08 2.53 -3.20
C THR A 9 -12.32 1.09 -2.81
N ARG A 10 -12.23 0.78 -1.51
CA ARG A 10 -12.63 -0.51 -0.96
C ARG A 10 -14.08 -0.43 -0.53
N ARG A 11 -14.92 -1.20 -1.22
CA ARG A 11 -16.33 -1.38 -0.88
C ARG A 11 -16.51 -2.57 0.05
N HIS A 12 -17.28 -2.39 1.11
CA HIS A 12 -17.79 -3.47 1.94
C HIS A 12 -19.30 -3.38 2.00
N ARG A 13 -19.99 -4.46 1.63
CA ARG A 13 -21.45 -4.55 1.68
C ARG A 13 -21.84 -5.72 2.56
N SER A 14 -22.65 -5.45 3.57
CA SER A 14 -23.23 -6.46 4.43
C SER A 14 -24.32 -7.24 3.70
N LEU A 15 -24.67 -8.41 4.24
CA LEU A 15 -25.77 -9.23 3.73
C LEU A 15 -27.15 -8.54 3.87
N MET A 16 -27.26 -7.51 4.71
CA MET A 16 -28.48 -6.73 4.91
C MET A 16 -28.57 -5.51 3.98
N GLY A 17 -27.70 -5.41 2.97
CA GLY A 17 -27.69 -4.30 2.00
C GLY A 17 -26.98 -3.03 2.48
N ARG A 18 -26.50 -2.98 3.74
CA ARG A 18 -25.72 -1.85 4.27
C ARG A 18 -24.35 -1.80 3.62
N GLU A 19 -23.95 -0.62 3.17
CA GLU A 19 -22.70 -0.42 2.43
C GLU A 19 -21.82 0.62 3.10
N SER A 20 -20.53 0.31 3.20
CA SER A 20 -19.49 1.27 3.53
C SER A 20 -18.41 1.30 2.45
N ARG A 21 -17.88 2.49 2.19
CA ARG A 21 -16.81 2.73 1.24
C ARG A 21 -15.66 3.43 1.93
N ARG A 22 -14.47 2.86 1.78
CA ARG A 22 -13.23 3.45 2.24
C ARG A 22 -12.34 3.74 1.05
N ALA A 23 -12.03 5.01 0.83
CA ALA A 23 -11.06 5.40 -0.17
C ALA A 23 -9.67 4.84 0.20
N ARG A 24 -8.97 4.26 -0.78
CA ARG A 24 -7.58 3.78 -0.69
C ARG A 24 -6.58 4.79 -1.25
N GLY A 25 -7.09 5.85 -1.87
CA GLY A 25 -6.38 7.02 -2.37
C GLY A 25 -7.34 8.19 -2.52
N GLN A 26 -6.83 9.38 -2.80
CA GLN A 26 -7.52 10.65 -2.97
C GLN A 26 -7.41 11.16 -4.41
N SER A 27 -6.35 10.80 -5.13
CA SER A 27 -6.17 11.25 -6.51
C SER A 27 -6.90 10.34 -7.51
N LEU A 28 -7.30 10.94 -8.62
CA LEU A 28 -7.83 10.21 -9.77
C LEU A 28 -6.73 9.35 -10.41
N ARG A 29 -7.10 8.14 -10.86
CA ARG A 29 -6.26 7.25 -11.65
C ARG A 29 -6.79 7.17 -13.06
N PHE A 30 -5.92 7.42 -14.03
CA PHE A 30 -6.29 7.47 -15.44
C PHE A 30 -5.88 6.22 -16.19
N GLN A 31 -6.81 5.70 -16.99
CA GLN A 31 -6.55 4.75 -18.05
C GLN A 31 -7.10 5.35 -19.33
N ILE A 32 -6.26 5.51 -20.35
CA ILE A 32 -6.61 6.20 -21.58
C ILE A 32 -6.45 5.25 -22.75
N ARG A 33 -7.52 5.15 -23.54
CA ARG A 33 -7.53 4.43 -24.81
C ARG A 33 -7.88 5.36 -25.96
N TRP A 34 -7.04 5.39 -26.98
CA TRP A 34 -7.34 6.15 -28.20
C TRP A 34 -6.86 5.39 -29.41
N GLN A 35 -7.41 5.80 -30.54
CA GLN A 35 -7.08 5.27 -31.84
C GLN A 35 -6.42 6.39 -32.64
N ALA A 36 -5.31 6.08 -33.30
CA ALA A 36 -4.60 7.02 -34.15
C ALA A 36 -4.42 6.44 -35.55
N THR A 37 -4.51 7.30 -36.56
CA THR A 37 -4.26 6.93 -37.96
C THR A 37 -2.89 7.44 -38.36
N LEU A 38 -2.05 6.53 -38.84
CA LEU A 38 -0.68 6.84 -39.25
C LEU A 38 -0.52 6.65 -40.76
N GLN A 39 0.03 7.66 -41.41
CA GLN A 39 0.28 7.68 -42.86
C GLN A 39 1.77 7.59 -43.17
N GLY A 40 2.11 6.83 -44.20
CA GLY A 40 3.47 6.66 -44.69
C GLY A 40 4.16 5.43 -44.08
N ARG A 41 4.77 4.62 -44.95
CA ARG A 41 5.45 3.38 -44.57
C ARG A 41 6.59 3.60 -43.56
N ASP A 42 7.38 4.65 -43.75
CA ASP A 42 8.52 4.94 -42.89
C ASP A 42 8.07 5.30 -41.46
N ALA A 43 6.96 6.04 -41.34
CA ALA A 43 6.38 6.39 -40.05
C ALA A 43 5.86 5.14 -39.32
N ILE A 44 5.20 4.22 -40.05
CA ILE A 44 4.71 2.95 -39.49
C ILE A 44 5.88 2.09 -38.97
N HIS A 45 6.97 2.00 -39.74
CA HIS A 45 8.16 1.29 -39.29
C HIS A 45 8.82 1.96 -38.09
N ALA A 46 8.96 3.29 -38.10
CA ALA A 46 9.55 4.03 -36.99
C ALA A 46 8.75 3.84 -35.68
N LEU A 47 7.42 3.87 -35.75
CA LEU A 47 6.58 3.63 -34.58
C LEU A 47 6.69 2.18 -34.09
N THR A 48 6.68 1.20 -34.99
CA THR A 48 6.80 -0.22 -34.62
C THR A 48 8.13 -0.48 -33.90
N GLU A 49 9.21 0.13 -34.38
CA GLU A 49 10.52 0.07 -33.74
C GLU A 49 10.52 0.81 -32.39
N ALA A 50 9.89 1.97 -32.29
CA ALA A 50 9.77 2.71 -31.03
C ALA A 50 9.02 1.89 -29.96
N ILE A 51 7.88 1.29 -30.32
CA ILE A 51 7.12 0.41 -29.42
C ILE A 51 7.98 -0.77 -28.96
N ARG A 52 8.75 -1.38 -29.87
CA ARG A 52 9.67 -2.47 -29.53
C ARG A 52 10.76 -2.03 -28.53
N THR A 53 11.25 -0.79 -28.66
CA THR A 53 12.28 -0.26 -27.75
C THR A 53 11.74 0.13 -26.38
N VAL A 54 10.52 0.68 -26.31
CA VAL A 54 9.93 1.16 -25.05
C VAL A 54 9.71 0.02 -24.06
N HIS A 55 9.30 -1.17 -24.52
CA HIS A 55 9.06 -2.38 -23.70
C HIS A 55 8.31 -2.13 -22.38
N ASP A 56 9.02 -1.80 -21.28
CA ASP A 56 8.47 -1.56 -19.93
C ASP A 56 8.88 -0.18 -19.33
N GLU A 57 9.42 0.71 -20.15
CA GLU A 57 9.81 2.05 -19.74
C GLU A 57 8.59 2.95 -19.51
N PRO A 58 8.63 3.83 -18.49
CA PRO A 58 7.55 4.79 -18.26
C PRO A 58 7.49 5.80 -19.40
N LEU A 59 6.29 5.97 -19.97
CA LEU A 59 5.96 6.94 -20.99
C LEU A 59 5.37 8.19 -20.38
N LEU A 60 5.67 9.34 -21.00
CA LEU A 60 4.99 10.60 -20.72
C LEU A 60 3.95 10.82 -21.81
N VAL A 61 2.68 10.81 -21.43
CA VAL A 61 1.56 10.95 -22.36
C VAL A 61 0.80 12.22 -21.98
N PRO A 62 0.60 13.18 -22.91
CA PRO A 62 -0.31 14.29 -22.67
C PRO A 62 -1.68 13.74 -22.31
N CYS A 63 -2.30 14.26 -21.26
CA CYS A 63 -3.70 13.93 -20.98
C CYS A 63 -4.56 14.63 -22.02
N TRP A 64 -4.75 13.98 -23.19
CA TRP A 64 -5.46 14.55 -24.35
C TRP A 64 -6.82 15.15 -24.02
N PRO A 65 -7.63 14.57 -23.13
CA PRO A 65 -8.87 15.19 -22.71
C PRO A 65 -8.65 16.62 -22.20
N MET A 66 -7.55 16.83 -21.47
CA MET A 66 -7.18 18.08 -20.79
C MET A 66 -6.36 19.03 -21.65
N ALA A 67 -6.18 18.73 -22.94
CA ALA A 67 -5.46 19.60 -23.85
C ALA A 67 -6.26 20.87 -24.12
N MET A 68 -5.60 22.03 -24.01
CA MET A 68 -6.18 23.32 -24.30
C MET A 68 -5.22 24.21 -25.06
N GLN A 69 -5.77 25.25 -25.69
CA GLN A 69 -4.95 26.24 -26.37
C GLN A 69 -4.10 27.01 -25.36
N GLY A 70 -2.82 27.19 -25.64
CA GLY A 70 -1.89 27.87 -24.74
C GLY A 70 -2.41 29.23 -24.22
N PRO A 71 -2.96 30.13 -25.06
CA PRO A 71 -3.53 31.39 -24.60
C PRO A 71 -4.66 31.26 -23.56
N SER A 72 -5.34 30.11 -23.52
CA SER A 72 -6.43 29.81 -22.58
C SER A 72 -5.96 29.06 -21.32
N TRP A 73 -4.65 28.84 -21.15
CA TRP A 73 -4.05 28.15 -19.99
C TRP A 73 -4.53 28.69 -18.63
N HIS A 74 -4.79 29.97 -18.52
CA HIS A 74 -5.26 30.60 -17.27
C HIS A 74 -6.64 30.12 -16.81
N LEU A 75 -7.38 29.43 -17.68
CA LEU A 75 -8.65 28.76 -17.37
C LEU A 75 -8.45 27.26 -17.06
N ALA A 76 -7.21 26.84 -16.79
CA ALA A 76 -6.89 25.46 -16.49
C ALA A 76 -7.69 24.94 -15.28
N PRO A 77 -8.38 23.80 -15.40
CA PRO A 77 -9.14 23.16 -14.34
C PRO A 77 -8.27 22.34 -13.37
N TRP A 78 -6.95 22.48 -13.42
CA TRP A 78 -6.01 21.76 -12.55
C TRP A 78 -5.14 22.74 -11.76
N THR A 79 -4.82 22.38 -10.53
CA THR A 79 -4.04 23.21 -9.60
C THR A 79 -2.58 22.74 -9.51
N ALA A 80 -2.32 21.47 -9.74
CA ALA A 80 -0.98 20.89 -9.80
C ALA A 80 -0.91 19.75 -10.81
N ALA A 81 0.04 19.83 -11.73
CA ALA A 81 0.42 18.78 -12.67
C ALA A 81 1.77 19.13 -13.32
N THR A 82 2.47 18.11 -13.80
CA THR A 82 3.56 18.31 -14.77
C THR A 82 2.94 18.63 -16.13
N LEU A 83 3.49 19.60 -16.86
CA LEU A 83 2.92 20.11 -18.09
C LEU A 83 3.78 19.78 -19.30
N VAL A 84 3.10 19.61 -20.43
CA VAL A 84 3.69 19.60 -21.76
C VAL A 84 3.03 20.68 -22.60
N ALA A 85 3.83 21.44 -23.33
CA ALA A 85 3.36 22.40 -24.31
C ALA A 85 4.00 22.12 -25.67
N TRP A 86 3.25 22.26 -26.76
CA TRP A 86 3.69 21.88 -28.11
C TRP A 86 3.10 22.79 -29.20
N SER A 87 3.76 22.84 -30.35
CA SER A 87 3.26 23.49 -31.57
C SER A 87 2.25 22.60 -32.30
N ASP A 88 1.32 23.17 -33.07
CA ASP A 88 0.22 22.43 -33.72
C ASP A 88 0.72 21.28 -34.63
N ASP A 89 1.92 21.41 -35.18
CA ASP A 89 2.60 20.43 -36.04
C ASP A 89 3.47 19.41 -35.27
N TRP A 90 3.49 19.47 -33.94
CA TRP A 90 4.34 18.66 -33.06
C TRP A 90 5.86 18.77 -33.31
N GLN A 91 6.33 19.71 -34.15
CA GLN A 91 7.75 19.86 -34.44
C GLN A 91 8.54 20.39 -33.24
N ASN A 92 7.90 21.20 -32.40
CA ASN A 92 8.47 21.73 -31.18
C ASN A 92 7.60 21.35 -29.99
N TYR A 93 8.23 20.87 -28.92
CA TYR A 93 7.55 20.64 -27.64
C TYR A 93 8.50 20.91 -26.48
N THR A 94 7.94 21.20 -25.31
CA THR A 94 8.68 21.34 -24.06
C THR A 94 7.95 20.62 -22.93
N LEU A 95 8.73 20.00 -22.05
CA LEU A 95 8.26 19.31 -20.85
C LEU A 95 8.77 20.08 -19.64
N SER A 96 7.90 20.33 -18.67
CA SER A 96 8.28 21.05 -17.45
C SER A 96 8.84 20.09 -16.40
N SER A 97 10.10 20.25 -15.98
CA SER A 97 10.53 19.84 -14.63
C SER A 97 10.64 21.04 -13.68
N HIS A 98 10.44 22.25 -14.23
CA HIS A 98 10.46 23.60 -13.66
C HIS A 98 9.39 24.42 -14.42
N PRO A 99 8.77 25.47 -13.86
CA PRO A 99 7.60 26.10 -14.46
C PRO A 99 7.86 26.49 -15.93
N ILE A 100 6.97 26.08 -16.84
CA ILE A 100 6.96 26.57 -18.23
C ILE A 100 6.87 28.09 -18.14
N ALA A 101 7.87 28.79 -18.66
CA ALA A 101 8.03 30.23 -18.43
C ALA A 101 6.81 31.05 -18.88
N ASP A 102 6.17 30.62 -19.97
CA ASP A 102 4.89 31.16 -20.43
C ASP A 102 4.13 30.12 -21.28
N PRO A 103 3.17 29.38 -20.71
CA PRO A 103 2.33 28.45 -21.47
C PRO A 103 1.52 29.13 -22.58
N SER A 104 1.27 30.44 -22.49
CA SER A 104 0.45 31.17 -23.46
C SER A 104 1.14 31.40 -24.80
N ALA A 105 2.47 31.23 -24.85
CA ALA A 105 3.27 31.35 -26.07
C ALA A 105 3.23 30.09 -26.96
N TRP A 106 2.61 29.01 -26.50
CA TRP A 106 2.48 27.75 -27.23
C TRP A 106 1.09 27.59 -27.83
N ASP A 107 0.96 26.78 -28.89
CA ASP A 107 -0.34 26.51 -29.50
C ASP A 107 -1.21 25.69 -28.56
N TRP A 108 -0.62 24.66 -27.93
CA TRP A 108 -1.30 23.73 -27.05
C TRP A 108 -0.53 23.48 -25.76
N VAL A 109 -1.27 23.21 -24.69
CA VAL A 109 -0.76 22.81 -23.39
C VAL A 109 -1.68 21.75 -22.77
N ALA A 110 -1.09 20.78 -22.06
CA ALA A 110 -1.81 19.76 -21.31
C ALA A 110 -1.00 19.31 -20.09
N PRO A 111 -1.68 18.81 -19.03
CA PRO A 111 -1.02 18.02 -18.01
C PRO A 111 -0.53 16.69 -18.60
N VAL A 112 0.56 16.18 -18.05
CA VAL A 112 1.22 14.94 -18.47
C VAL A 112 0.88 13.84 -17.49
N LEU A 113 0.48 12.69 -18.03
CA LEU A 113 0.39 11.45 -17.29
C LEU A 113 1.67 10.65 -17.47
N ARG A 114 2.19 10.13 -16.36
CA ARG A 114 3.26 9.13 -16.39
C ARG A 114 2.60 7.75 -16.43
N CYS A 115 2.74 7.06 -17.56
CA CYS A 115 2.01 5.84 -17.85
C CYS A 115 2.93 4.70 -18.25
N ARG A 116 2.39 3.48 -18.22
CA ARG A 116 2.94 2.35 -18.99
C ARG A 116 2.08 2.06 -20.19
N LEU A 117 2.72 1.56 -21.24
CA LEU A 117 2.04 1.07 -22.43
C LEU A 117 1.32 -0.23 -22.07
N GLY A 118 0.00 -0.23 -22.18
CA GLY A 118 -0.83 -1.41 -22.04
C GLY A 118 -1.01 -2.12 -23.38
N ARG A 119 -2.26 -2.45 -23.72
CA ARG A 119 -2.60 -3.05 -25.00
C ARG A 119 -2.30 -2.08 -26.15
N HIS A 120 -1.63 -2.57 -27.19
CA HIS A 120 -1.43 -1.84 -28.43
C HIS A 120 -1.60 -2.78 -29.61
N GLU A 121 -2.40 -2.38 -30.59
CA GLU A 121 -2.68 -3.18 -31.79
C GLU A 121 -2.53 -2.31 -33.03
N ILE A 122 -1.78 -2.80 -34.02
CA ILE A 122 -1.57 -2.12 -35.29
C ILE A 122 -2.36 -2.85 -36.37
N HIS A 123 -3.36 -2.17 -36.91
CA HIS A 123 -4.19 -2.62 -38.01
C HIS A 123 -3.74 -1.95 -39.31
N LEU A 124 -3.04 -2.70 -40.17
CA LEU A 124 -2.69 -2.20 -41.50
C LEU A 124 -3.94 -2.17 -42.39
N LEU A 125 -4.39 -0.97 -42.76
CA LEU A 125 -5.48 -0.78 -43.72
C LEU A 125 -4.95 -0.86 -45.15
N THR A 126 -3.77 -0.28 -45.38
CA THR A 126 -2.98 -0.40 -46.61
C THR A 126 -1.49 -0.44 -46.26
N PRO A 127 -0.57 -0.76 -47.19
CA PRO A 127 0.87 -0.74 -46.91
C PRO A 127 1.42 0.61 -46.44
N ASP A 128 0.72 1.71 -46.69
CA ASP A 128 1.13 3.07 -46.34
C ASP A 128 0.12 3.75 -45.39
N LEU A 129 -0.86 3.00 -44.86
CA LEU A 129 -1.87 3.50 -43.92
C LEU A 129 -2.12 2.45 -42.82
N ALA A 130 -1.85 2.83 -41.58
CA ALA A 130 -2.13 2.00 -40.41
C ALA A 130 -3.09 2.72 -39.46
N GLU A 131 -3.94 1.94 -38.81
CA GLU A 131 -4.75 2.34 -37.67
C GLU A 131 -4.15 1.67 -36.44
N ILE A 132 -3.91 2.45 -35.38
CA ILE A 132 -3.24 1.97 -34.18
C ILE A 132 -4.12 2.27 -32.98
N ASP A 133 -4.43 1.22 -32.23
CA ASP A 133 -5.05 1.33 -30.92
C ASP A 133 -3.97 1.44 -29.85
N PHE A 134 -4.04 2.49 -29.05
CA PHE A 134 -3.20 2.69 -27.87
C PHE A 134 -4.06 2.59 -26.62
N GLU A 135 -3.56 1.83 -25.66
CA GLU A 135 -4.04 1.82 -24.29
C GLU A 135 -2.85 2.12 -23.37
N VAL A 136 -3.00 3.12 -22.51
CA VAL A 136 -2.00 3.48 -21.50
C VAL A 136 -2.66 3.52 -20.14
N GLU A 137 -1.94 3.05 -19.13
CA GLU A 137 -2.37 3.05 -17.74
C GLU A 137 -1.39 3.89 -16.93
N GLU A 138 -1.93 4.79 -16.11
CA GLU A 138 -1.12 5.62 -15.23
C GLU A 138 -0.32 4.77 -14.24
N ASP A 139 1.01 4.97 -14.23
CA ASP A 139 1.96 4.37 -13.29
C ASP A 139 2.83 5.51 -12.73
N SER A 140 2.24 6.24 -11.79
CA SER A 140 2.74 7.49 -11.26
C SER A 140 2.74 7.48 -9.73
N THR A 141 3.65 8.27 -9.15
CA THR A 141 3.59 8.59 -7.71
C THR A 141 2.52 9.65 -7.47
N ALA A 142 2.01 9.77 -6.23
CA ALA A 142 1.03 10.81 -5.92
C ALA A 142 1.54 12.24 -6.18
N ALA A 143 2.86 12.47 -6.20
CA ALA A 143 3.44 13.77 -6.54
C ALA A 143 3.28 14.13 -8.03
N ASP A 144 3.13 13.14 -8.91
CA ASP A 144 2.94 13.31 -10.34
C ASP A 144 1.44 13.29 -10.74
N ALA A 145 0.54 13.08 -9.77
CA ALA A 145 -0.90 13.01 -10.03
C ALA A 145 -1.48 14.37 -10.44
N ILE A 146 -2.48 14.34 -11.31
CA ILE A 146 -3.20 15.54 -11.71
C ILE A 146 -4.19 15.91 -10.60
N LEU A 147 -3.98 17.08 -9.98
CA LEU A 147 -4.91 17.64 -9.01
C LEU A 147 -5.87 18.62 -9.68
N LEU A 148 -7.17 18.33 -9.60
CA LEU A 148 -8.22 19.19 -10.13
C LEU A 148 -8.51 20.36 -9.19
N ALA A 149 -8.89 21.50 -9.76
CA ALA A 149 -9.40 22.64 -9.01
C ALA A 149 -10.63 22.25 -8.18
N ASP A 150 -10.81 22.92 -7.04
CA ASP A 150 -11.96 22.70 -6.19
C ASP A 150 -13.24 23.18 -6.88
N ALA A 151 -14.34 22.47 -6.62
CA ALA A 151 -15.66 22.79 -7.12
C ALA A 151 -16.67 22.74 -5.97
N ASP A 152 -17.60 23.69 -5.97
CA ASP A 152 -18.69 23.74 -5.02
C ASP A 152 -19.92 23.02 -5.59
N TRP A 153 -20.46 22.09 -4.82
CA TRP A 153 -21.63 21.32 -5.19
C TRP A 153 -22.85 21.80 -4.41
N THR A 154 -23.99 21.93 -5.11
CA THR A 154 -25.27 22.29 -4.53
C THR A 154 -25.66 21.31 -3.42
N ASP A 155 -25.99 21.85 -2.25
CA ASP A 155 -26.50 21.08 -1.13
C ASP A 155 -27.93 20.61 -1.42
N GLY A 156 -28.17 19.33 -1.15
CA GLY A 156 -29.51 18.78 -1.13
C GLY A 156 -30.21 19.04 0.20
N PRO A 157 -31.44 18.54 0.37
CA PRO A 157 -32.13 18.62 1.64
C PRO A 157 -31.38 17.86 2.76
N THR A 158 -31.49 18.38 3.99
CA THR A 158 -30.93 17.75 5.18
C THR A 158 -31.68 16.47 5.54
N LEU A 159 -30.94 15.39 5.78
CA LEU A 159 -31.46 14.11 6.26
C LEU A 159 -31.73 14.16 7.78
N PRO A 160 -32.49 13.20 8.34
CA PRO A 160 -32.79 13.16 9.79
C PRO A 160 -31.57 13.08 10.71
N ASP A 161 -30.40 12.66 10.20
CA ASP A 161 -29.12 12.59 10.91
C ASP A 161 -28.27 13.86 10.77
N ASP A 162 -28.87 15.00 10.38
CA ASP A 162 -28.24 16.29 10.07
C ASP A 162 -27.23 16.24 8.91
N HIS A 163 -27.14 15.11 8.20
CA HIS A 163 -26.28 14.99 7.02
C HIS A 163 -26.90 15.72 5.82
N VAL A 164 -26.06 16.38 5.03
CA VAL A 164 -26.48 17.13 3.83
C VAL A 164 -25.82 16.51 2.60
N PRO A 165 -26.48 15.55 1.93
CA PRO A 165 -26.00 14.99 0.67
C PRO A 165 -25.99 16.05 -0.43
N LYS A 166 -25.02 15.97 -1.35
CA LYS A 166 -24.98 16.85 -2.52
C LYS A 166 -26.02 16.43 -3.57
N VAL A 167 -26.43 17.36 -4.43
CA VAL A 167 -27.28 17.10 -5.58
C VAL A 167 -26.43 16.82 -6.81
N PHE A 168 -26.75 15.77 -7.56
CA PHE A 168 -26.04 15.41 -8.79
C PHE A 168 -26.20 16.50 -9.87
N PRO A 169 -25.16 17.25 -10.26
CA PRO A 169 -25.33 18.54 -10.94
C PRO A 169 -25.61 18.42 -12.45
N PHE A 170 -25.35 17.26 -13.06
CA PHE A 170 -25.46 17.13 -14.52
C PHE A 170 -26.85 16.70 -14.97
N ALA A 171 -27.30 17.27 -16.09
CA ALA A 171 -28.46 16.79 -16.80
C ALA A 171 -28.19 15.37 -17.34
N VAL A 172 -28.97 14.41 -16.87
CA VAL A 172 -28.91 13.03 -17.35
C VAL A 172 -29.85 12.89 -18.54
N ASP A 173 -29.36 12.34 -19.64
CA ASP A 173 -30.17 11.87 -20.75
C ASP A 173 -30.64 10.44 -20.48
N TRP A 174 -31.95 10.32 -20.45
CA TRP A 174 -32.66 9.10 -20.13
C TRP A 174 -33.27 8.43 -21.35
N SER A 175 -33.24 9.05 -22.52
CA SER A 175 -33.91 8.51 -23.71
C SER A 175 -33.34 7.17 -24.17
N GLU A 176 -32.06 6.89 -23.89
CA GLU A 176 -31.37 5.76 -24.49
C GLU A 176 -31.37 4.47 -23.64
N ARG A 177 -31.35 4.55 -22.30
CA ARG A 177 -31.09 3.38 -21.42
C ARG A 177 -31.68 3.45 -20.00
N VAL A 178 -32.97 3.78 -19.85
CA VAL A 178 -33.59 3.78 -18.51
C VAL A 178 -33.76 2.36 -17.96
N ARG A 179 -32.86 1.92 -17.08
CA ARG A 179 -33.20 0.88 -16.10
C ARG A 179 -33.83 1.54 -14.88
N ALA A 180 -35.13 1.82 -14.93
CA ALA A 180 -35.90 2.22 -13.75
C ALA A 180 -36.60 0.98 -13.18
N GLY A 181 -35.83 0.09 -12.54
CA GLY A 181 -36.38 -1.08 -11.87
C GLY A 181 -37.17 -0.71 -10.60
N ALA A 182 -38.10 -1.56 -10.19
CA ALA A 182 -38.71 -1.44 -8.86
C ALA A 182 -37.66 -1.68 -7.76
N ALA A 183 -37.85 -1.07 -6.60
CA ALA A 183 -37.06 -1.37 -5.42
C ALA A 183 -37.27 -2.84 -5.04
N ALA A 184 -36.22 -3.66 -5.06
CA ALA A 184 -36.33 -5.09 -4.79
C ALA A 184 -35.18 -5.58 -3.91
N PRO A 185 -35.43 -6.54 -3.00
CA PRO A 185 -34.36 -7.20 -2.27
C PRO A 185 -33.57 -8.12 -3.20
N GLU A 186 -32.26 -8.19 -3.00
CA GLU A 186 -31.38 -9.12 -3.69
C GLU A 186 -31.64 -10.57 -3.26
N ALA A 187 -31.97 -11.43 -4.23
CA ALA A 187 -32.18 -12.86 -4.01
C ALA A 187 -31.11 -13.67 -4.74
N GLN A 188 -30.24 -14.35 -3.99
CA GLN A 188 -29.25 -15.26 -4.58
C GLN A 188 -29.90 -16.62 -4.83
N ARG A 189 -29.89 -17.08 -6.07
CA ARG A 189 -30.40 -18.42 -6.45
C ARG A 189 -29.23 -19.34 -6.73
N ILE A 190 -29.08 -20.39 -5.94
CA ILE A 190 -28.00 -21.38 -6.04
C ILE A 190 -28.59 -22.70 -6.53
N PRO A 191 -28.15 -23.25 -7.68
CA PRO A 191 -28.54 -24.59 -8.08
C PRO A 191 -27.95 -25.61 -7.09
N LEU A 192 -28.79 -26.50 -6.55
CA LEU A 192 -28.35 -27.57 -5.68
C LEU A 192 -28.46 -28.91 -6.42
N GLY A 193 -27.32 -29.46 -6.82
CA GLY A 193 -27.23 -30.68 -7.62
C GLY A 193 -27.71 -30.48 -9.07
N ASP A 194 -27.88 -31.59 -9.79
CA ASP A 194 -28.29 -31.60 -11.21
C ASP A 194 -29.80 -31.36 -11.42
N GLY A 195 -30.52 -31.04 -10.34
CA GLY A 195 -31.95 -30.75 -10.38
C GLY A 195 -32.26 -29.41 -11.05
N ARG A 196 -33.50 -29.25 -11.53
CA ARG A 196 -33.97 -28.00 -12.16
C ARG A 196 -34.31 -26.89 -11.16
N LEU A 197 -34.35 -27.20 -9.86
CA LEU A 197 -34.72 -26.25 -8.80
C LEU A 197 -33.47 -25.59 -8.21
N SER A 198 -33.54 -24.28 -8.02
CA SER A 198 -32.53 -23.51 -7.27
C SER A 198 -33.04 -23.23 -5.86
N ALA A 199 -32.15 -23.33 -4.88
CA ALA A 199 -32.40 -22.80 -3.54
C ALA A 199 -32.20 -21.28 -3.56
N SER A 200 -33.10 -20.55 -2.92
CA SER A 200 -33.02 -19.10 -2.81
C SER A 200 -32.52 -18.69 -1.42
N ILE A 201 -31.49 -17.86 -1.38
CA ILE A 201 -31.06 -17.13 -0.19
C ILE A 201 -31.54 -15.70 -0.34
N VAL A 202 -32.39 -15.25 0.59
CA VAL A 202 -32.88 -13.88 0.66
C VAL A 202 -32.67 -13.39 2.09
N TYR A 203 -31.84 -12.36 2.25
CA TYR A 203 -31.63 -11.69 3.52
C TYR A 203 -32.65 -10.56 3.71
N PRO A 204 -33.03 -10.22 4.96
CA PRO A 204 -33.94 -9.12 5.25
C PRO A 204 -33.25 -7.79 4.95
N GLN A 205 -33.43 -7.31 3.73
CA GLN A 205 -32.90 -6.04 3.23
C GLN A 205 -34.05 -5.17 2.74
N THR A 206 -33.87 -3.86 2.83
CA THR A 206 -34.77 -2.91 2.18
C THR A 206 -34.56 -3.00 0.66
N GLY A 207 -35.63 -2.92 -0.12
CA GLY A 207 -35.50 -2.98 -1.58
C GLY A 207 -34.68 -1.81 -2.11
N GLU A 208 -33.70 -2.10 -2.97
CA GLU A 208 -32.84 -1.10 -3.61
C GLU A 208 -33.22 -0.94 -5.09
N ARG A 209 -33.04 0.25 -5.64
CA ARG A 209 -33.15 0.52 -7.08
C ARG A 209 -31.76 0.67 -7.68
N ILE A 210 -31.57 0.12 -8.88
CA ILE A 210 -30.41 0.43 -9.72
C ILE A 210 -30.93 1.24 -10.89
N VAL A 211 -30.31 2.39 -11.12
CA VAL A 211 -30.66 3.35 -12.16
C VAL A 211 -29.44 3.56 -13.05
N GLU A 212 -29.66 3.62 -14.35
CA GLU A 212 -28.62 3.84 -15.36
C GLU A 212 -29.07 4.95 -16.28
N GLY A 213 -28.14 5.83 -16.62
CA GLY A 213 -28.38 6.97 -17.51
C GLY A 213 -27.09 7.38 -18.20
N SER A 214 -27.23 8.19 -19.23
CA SER A 214 -26.08 8.75 -19.96
C SER A 214 -26.00 10.25 -19.73
N ILE A 215 -24.81 10.79 -19.66
CA ILE A 215 -24.57 12.22 -19.52
C ILE A 215 -23.82 12.67 -20.76
N THR A 216 -24.30 13.73 -21.38
CA THR A 216 -23.61 14.37 -22.49
C THR A 216 -23.09 15.71 -22.01
N VAL A 217 -21.77 15.86 -22.04
CA VAL A 217 -21.10 17.11 -21.74
C VAL A 217 -20.64 17.74 -23.05
N THR A 218 -21.03 18.98 -23.28
CA THR A 218 -20.78 19.71 -24.53
C THR A 218 -19.68 20.77 -24.41
N SER A 219 -19.07 20.89 -23.23
CA SER A 219 -17.98 21.82 -22.97
C SER A 219 -16.81 21.10 -22.29
N VAL A 220 -15.60 21.61 -22.56
CA VAL A 220 -14.38 21.13 -21.91
C VAL A 220 -14.47 21.32 -20.39
N LEU A 221 -14.99 22.46 -19.94
CA LEU A 221 -15.20 22.74 -18.51
C LEU A 221 -16.15 21.73 -17.84
N GLY A 222 -17.28 21.42 -18.47
CA GLY A 222 -18.23 20.47 -17.91
C GLY A 222 -17.65 19.04 -17.79
N ALA A 223 -16.71 18.67 -18.66
CA ALA A 223 -16.05 17.38 -18.56
C ALA A 223 -15.09 17.33 -17.36
N TRP A 224 -14.48 18.47 -17.02
CA TRP A 224 -13.69 18.63 -15.78
C TRP A 224 -14.55 18.58 -14.54
N GLU A 225 -15.66 19.31 -14.54
CA GLU A 225 -16.62 19.26 -13.44
C GLU A 225 -17.09 17.82 -13.23
N LEU A 226 -17.30 17.04 -14.30
CA LEU A 226 -17.68 15.63 -14.17
C LEU A 226 -16.58 14.78 -13.52
N LEU A 227 -15.33 15.01 -13.90
CA LEU A 227 -14.19 14.33 -13.26
C LEU A 227 -14.00 14.76 -11.81
N ARG A 228 -14.18 16.05 -11.51
CA ARG A 228 -14.10 16.59 -10.15
C ARG A 228 -15.24 16.05 -9.29
N TRP A 229 -16.45 15.97 -9.82
CA TRP A 229 -17.59 15.32 -9.17
C TRP A 229 -17.26 13.87 -8.82
N TRP A 230 -16.64 13.13 -9.73
CA TRP A 230 -16.22 11.77 -9.46
C TRP A 230 -15.15 11.69 -8.36
N ALA A 231 -14.16 12.59 -8.38
CA ALA A 231 -13.13 12.65 -7.35
C ALA A 231 -13.74 12.85 -5.95
N ASP A 232 -14.69 13.77 -5.83
CA ASP A 232 -15.31 14.13 -4.54
C ASP A 232 -16.36 13.11 -4.09
N GLN A 233 -17.22 12.65 -5.01
CA GLN A 233 -18.48 11.96 -4.69
C GLN A 233 -18.48 10.46 -5.03
N SER A 234 -17.35 9.88 -5.46
CA SER A 234 -17.27 8.43 -5.79
C SER A 234 -17.63 7.51 -4.61
N ALA A 235 -17.34 7.94 -3.38
CA ALA A 235 -17.63 7.19 -2.16
C ALA A 235 -18.84 7.72 -1.36
N GLU A 236 -19.30 8.94 -1.63
CA GLU A 236 -20.42 9.58 -0.94
C GLU A 236 -21.78 9.18 -1.52
N ALA A 237 -22.85 9.42 -0.77
CA ALA A 237 -24.21 9.36 -1.33
C ALA A 237 -24.65 10.76 -1.75
N HIS A 238 -25.44 10.83 -2.81
CA HIS A 238 -25.92 12.07 -3.40
C HIS A 238 -27.36 11.92 -3.89
N PHE A 239 -28.09 13.02 -3.95
CA PHE A 239 -29.44 13.03 -4.52
C PHE A 239 -29.38 13.01 -6.04
N LEU A 240 -30.18 12.12 -6.62
CA LEU A 240 -30.40 12.01 -8.05
C LEU A 240 -31.85 12.34 -8.38
N ALA A 241 -32.04 13.31 -9.28
CA ALA A 241 -33.34 13.62 -9.85
C ALA A 241 -33.75 12.51 -10.84
N SER A 242 -34.80 11.74 -10.53
CA SER A 242 -35.30 10.70 -11.44
C SER A 242 -36.36 11.22 -12.41
N ILE A 243 -36.49 10.56 -13.56
CA ILE A 243 -37.30 10.98 -14.72
C ILE A 243 -38.57 10.19 -14.98
N ALA A 244 -39.02 9.38 -14.03
CA ALA A 244 -40.42 8.99 -14.12
C ALA A 244 -41.22 10.27 -13.85
N GLU A 245 -41.61 11.00 -14.91
CA GLU A 245 -42.60 12.08 -14.80
C GLU A 245 -43.80 11.49 -14.06
N ARG A 246 -43.95 11.86 -12.79
CA ARG A 246 -45.02 11.35 -11.94
C ARG A 246 -46.16 12.36 -11.86
N ALA A 247 -45.84 13.65 -11.98
CA ALA A 247 -46.81 14.72 -11.94
C ALA A 247 -46.32 15.96 -12.71
N ARG A 248 -47.28 16.85 -13.03
CA ARG A 248 -47.04 18.19 -13.56
C ARG A 248 -47.57 19.24 -12.61
N LEU A 249 -47.02 20.44 -12.69
CA LEU A 249 -47.55 21.60 -11.98
C LEU A 249 -48.89 22.06 -12.60
N ALA A 250 -49.86 22.39 -11.76
CA ALA A 250 -51.13 23.01 -12.16
C ALA A 250 -50.97 24.52 -12.41
N ALA A 251 -50.08 25.16 -11.66
CA ALA A 251 -49.76 26.57 -11.69
C ALA A 251 -48.26 26.78 -11.46
N ASP A 252 -47.75 27.94 -11.84
CA ASP A 252 -46.34 28.28 -11.62
C ASP A 252 -46.04 28.29 -10.12
N ALA A 253 -44.90 27.74 -9.74
CA ALA A 253 -44.44 27.79 -8.36
C ALA A 253 -43.49 28.97 -8.18
N GLU A 254 -43.73 29.81 -7.18
CA GLU A 254 -42.92 31.00 -6.94
C GLU A 254 -41.68 30.68 -6.08
N GLU A 255 -40.59 31.40 -6.33
CA GLU A 255 -39.41 31.39 -5.44
C GLU A 255 -39.82 31.77 -4.02
N GLY A 256 -39.29 31.06 -3.02
CA GLY A 256 -39.67 31.24 -1.62
C GLY A 256 -40.99 30.57 -1.23
N GLY A 257 -41.74 30.00 -2.19
CA GLY A 257 -42.96 29.25 -1.92
C GLY A 257 -42.69 27.88 -1.31
N ASP A 258 -43.59 27.42 -0.43
CA ASP A 258 -43.52 26.13 0.28
C ASP A 258 -44.63 25.16 -0.15
N THR A 259 -45.38 25.50 -1.20
CA THR A 259 -46.48 24.67 -1.70
C THR A 259 -46.39 24.46 -3.22
N LEU A 260 -46.64 23.22 -3.65
CA LEU A 260 -46.72 22.86 -5.06
C LEU A 260 -48.11 22.35 -5.38
N GLN A 261 -48.77 22.97 -6.35
CA GLN A 261 -50.05 22.53 -6.87
C GLN A 261 -49.85 21.59 -8.06
N LEU A 262 -50.30 20.35 -7.94
CA LEU A 262 -50.22 19.32 -8.98
C LEU A 262 -51.44 19.38 -9.89
N ALA A 263 -51.25 19.14 -11.19
CA ALA A 263 -52.33 19.05 -12.17
C ALA A 263 -53.31 17.89 -11.90
N ALA A 264 -52.86 16.87 -11.18
CA ALA A 264 -53.67 15.76 -10.69
C ALA A 264 -53.13 15.25 -9.34
N PRO A 265 -53.98 14.64 -8.48
CA PRO A 265 -53.53 14.03 -7.24
C PRO A 265 -52.43 12.98 -7.47
N TRP A 266 -51.49 12.89 -6.53
CA TRP A 266 -50.38 11.94 -6.64
C TRP A 266 -50.88 10.49 -6.61
N ALA A 267 -50.47 9.69 -7.60
CA ALA A 267 -50.85 8.29 -7.69
C ALA A 267 -49.90 7.40 -6.87
N GLY A 268 -50.39 6.85 -5.77
CA GLY A 268 -49.67 5.90 -4.91
C GLY A 268 -49.21 6.51 -3.59
N ALA A 269 -48.20 5.90 -2.96
CA ALA A 269 -47.61 6.45 -1.74
C ALA A 269 -46.90 7.77 -2.04
N ALA A 270 -47.12 8.77 -1.20
CA ALA A 270 -46.43 10.05 -1.28
C ALA A 270 -44.91 9.82 -1.14
N PRO A 271 -44.08 10.36 -2.05
CA PRO A 271 -42.64 10.30 -1.92
C PRO A 271 -42.21 11.25 -0.81
N GLN A 272 -41.20 10.85 -0.04
CA GLN A 272 -40.58 11.74 0.93
C GLN A 272 -39.76 12.85 0.23
N TRP A 273 -39.18 12.54 -0.93
CA TRP A 273 -38.33 13.44 -1.69
C TRP A 273 -38.77 13.52 -3.15
N ILE A 274 -38.90 14.73 -3.67
CA ILE A 274 -39.27 15.02 -5.05
C ILE A 274 -38.17 15.79 -5.74
N ALA A 275 -38.14 15.71 -7.07
CA ALA A 275 -37.28 16.53 -7.90
C ALA A 275 -38.15 17.37 -8.84
N LEU A 276 -37.98 18.69 -8.81
CA LEU A 276 -38.49 19.58 -9.86
C LEU A 276 -37.43 19.65 -10.94
N ILE A 277 -37.83 19.45 -12.20
CA ILE A 277 -36.92 19.34 -13.33
C ILE A 277 -37.48 20.16 -14.49
N ASP A 278 -36.64 21.00 -15.08
CA ASP A 278 -36.88 21.74 -16.31
C ASP A 278 -35.61 21.72 -17.20
N PRO A 279 -35.60 22.37 -18.38
CA PRO A 279 -34.40 22.42 -19.23
C PRO A 279 -33.21 23.20 -18.63
N ASP A 280 -33.46 24.08 -17.65
CA ASP A 280 -32.46 24.96 -17.06
C ASP A 280 -31.79 24.32 -15.82
N GLY A 281 -32.40 23.28 -15.25
CA GLY A 281 -31.82 22.51 -14.16
C GLY A 281 -32.83 21.69 -13.36
N HIS A 282 -32.42 21.30 -12.15
CA HIS A 282 -33.27 20.56 -11.23
C HIS A 282 -33.04 20.99 -9.78
N GLU A 283 -34.06 20.82 -8.95
CA GLU A 283 -34.03 21.08 -7.51
C GLU A 283 -34.68 19.92 -6.76
N ILE A 284 -34.12 19.56 -5.61
CA ILE A 284 -34.63 18.48 -4.76
C ILE A 284 -35.34 19.10 -3.57
N ALA A 285 -36.57 18.69 -3.31
CA ALA A 285 -37.36 19.17 -2.18
C ALA A 285 -37.89 18.00 -1.33
N ALA A 286 -37.98 18.21 -0.01
CA ALA A 286 -38.69 17.29 0.88
C ALA A 286 -40.18 17.61 0.90
N VAL A 287 -40.99 16.57 0.94
CA VAL A 287 -42.44 16.67 1.12
C VAL A 287 -42.74 16.46 2.60
N ASP A 288 -43.30 17.47 3.25
CA ASP A 288 -43.79 17.41 4.63
C ASP A 288 -45.13 16.66 4.69
N SER A 289 -46.07 17.09 3.85
CA SER A 289 -47.41 16.50 3.79
C SER A 289 -48.05 16.66 2.41
N VAL A 290 -49.06 15.85 2.14
CA VAL A 290 -49.81 15.83 0.88
C VAL A 290 -51.30 15.97 1.19
N ASP A 291 -51.92 17.03 0.66
CA ASP A 291 -53.37 17.22 0.71
C ASP A 291 -53.95 17.18 -0.71
N GLY A 292 -54.46 16.01 -1.11
CA GLY A 292 -55.00 15.79 -2.44
C GLY A 292 -53.99 16.00 -3.56
N ALA A 293 -54.06 17.15 -4.23
CA ALA A 293 -53.15 17.55 -5.31
C ALA A 293 -52.16 18.65 -4.87
N THR A 294 -52.06 18.94 -3.57
CA THR A 294 -51.10 19.92 -3.04
C THR A 294 -50.01 19.19 -2.26
N PHE A 295 -48.75 19.48 -2.60
CA PHE A 295 -47.60 19.13 -1.76
C PHE A 295 -47.21 20.32 -0.90
N HIS A 296 -47.02 20.08 0.39
CA HIS A 296 -46.40 21.01 1.32
C HIS A 296 -44.94 20.59 1.50
N LEU A 297 -44.03 21.54 1.30
CA LEU A 297 -42.60 21.31 1.37
C LEU A 297 -42.07 21.69 2.76
N THR A 298 -41.05 21.00 3.25
CA THR A 298 -40.40 21.36 4.53
C THR A 298 -39.54 22.63 4.42
N ALA A 299 -39.11 22.98 3.22
CA ALA A 299 -38.30 24.15 2.93
C ALA A 299 -38.84 24.87 1.68
N PRO A 300 -38.73 26.21 1.63
CA PRO A 300 -39.18 26.98 0.49
C PRO A 300 -38.31 26.71 -0.75
N LEU A 301 -38.90 26.85 -1.94
CA LEU A 301 -38.21 26.70 -3.23
C LEU A 301 -37.12 27.77 -3.39
N SER A 302 -35.96 27.35 -3.88
CA SER A 302 -34.81 28.23 -4.14
C SER A 302 -34.95 29.06 -5.42
N ARG A 303 -35.85 28.68 -6.33
CA ARG A 303 -36.21 29.43 -7.53
C ARG A 303 -37.66 29.22 -7.94
N GLY A 304 -38.16 30.07 -8.85
CA GLY A 304 -39.46 29.88 -9.48
C GLY A 304 -39.44 28.78 -10.55
N TRP A 305 -40.58 28.10 -10.71
CA TRP A 305 -40.76 26.99 -11.65
C TRP A 305 -42.00 27.21 -12.53
N ASP A 306 -41.79 27.30 -13.84
CA ASP A 306 -42.87 27.47 -14.84
C ASP A 306 -43.60 26.14 -15.07
N ARG A 307 -44.92 26.16 -14.95
CA ARG A 307 -45.77 24.98 -15.18
C ARG A 307 -45.67 24.40 -16.59
N ALA A 308 -45.24 25.20 -17.57
CA ALA A 308 -45.17 24.79 -18.97
C ALA A 308 -43.95 23.91 -19.26
N SER A 309 -42.84 24.16 -18.58
CA SER A 309 -41.55 23.47 -18.81
C SER A 309 -41.20 22.49 -17.69
N ALA A 310 -41.64 22.75 -16.46
CA ALA A 310 -41.27 21.95 -15.30
C ALA A 310 -42.16 20.72 -15.11
N PHE A 311 -41.55 19.62 -14.67
CA PHE A 311 -42.25 18.43 -14.22
C PHE A 311 -41.68 17.92 -12.89
N ILE A 312 -42.47 17.07 -12.23
CA ILE A 312 -42.11 16.51 -10.92
C ILE A 312 -41.78 15.04 -11.06
N GLY A 313 -40.55 14.70 -10.68
CA GLY A 313 -40.04 13.35 -10.54
C GLY A 313 -39.83 12.95 -9.07
N VAL A 314 -39.40 11.71 -8.85
CA VAL A 314 -38.98 11.24 -7.52
C VAL A 314 -37.49 11.51 -7.36
N ALA A 315 -37.07 12.03 -6.20
CA ALA A 315 -35.65 12.13 -5.89
C ALA A 315 -35.17 10.86 -5.18
N LEU A 316 -33.99 10.37 -5.54
CA LEU A 316 -33.40 9.17 -4.95
C LEU A 316 -32.06 9.52 -4.31
N LEU A 317 -31.87 9.14 -3.04
CA LEU A 317 -30.55 9.13 -2.43
C LEU A 317 -29.81 7.90 -2.97
N ALA A 318 -28.79 8.14 -3.78
CA ALA A 318 -28.08 7.11 -4.50
C ALA A 318 -26.57 7.32 -4.46
N ARG A 319 -25.84 6.28 -4.79
CA ARG A 319 -24.39 6.30 -4.92
C ARG A 319 -23.99 5.70 -6.25
N HIS A 320 -22.85 6.12 -6.80
CA HIS A 320 -22.29 5.51 -7.99
C HIS A 320 -22.08 4.00 -7.79
N ALA A 321 -22.66 3.19 -8.67
CA ALA A 321 -22.65 1.73 -8.54
C ALA A 321 -21.37 1.10 -9.09
N ALA A 322 -20.67 1.80 -9.99
CA ALA A 322 -19.39 1.38 -10.57
C ALA A 322 -18.20 1.98 -9.79
N ASP A 323 -17.06 1.29 -9.82
CA ASP A 323 -15.81 1.75 -9.16
C ASP A 323 -14.99 2.71 -10.05
N SER A 324 -15.40 2.89 -11.30
CA SER A 324 -14.75 3.77 -12.27
C SER A 324 -15.78 4.46 -13.17
N LEU A 325 -15.48 5.68 -13.59
CA LEU A 325 -16.21 6.42 -14.59
C LEU A 325 -15.57 6.19 -15.97
N GLU A 326 -16.36 5.81 -16.95
CA GLU A 326 -15.94 5.71 -18.35
C GLU A 326 -16.52 6.85 -19.16
N ILE A 327 -15.65 7.59 -19.84
CA ILE A 327 -15.98 8.77 -20.65
C ILE A 327 -15.54 8.48 -22.09
N SER A 328 -16.50 8.49 -23.01
CA SER A 328 -16.28 8.40 -24.44
C SER A 328 -16.25 9.79 -25.06
N TRP A 329 -15.10 10.19 -25.59
CA TRP A 329 -14.89 11.45 -26.29
C TRP A 329 -15.22 11.26 -27.77
N ILE A 330 -16.30 11.91 -28.20
CA ILE A 330 -16.79 11.92 -29.59
C ILE A 330 -16.04 12.99 -30.37
N GLU A 331 -15.93 14.19 -29.77
CA GLU A 331 -15.12 15.31 -30.25
C GLU A 331 -14.30 15.85 -29.07
N PRO A 332 -13.23 16.65 -29.30
CA PRO A 332 -12.43 17.22 -28.21
C PRO A 332 -13.22 18.00 -27.16
N ARG A 333 -14.43 18.47 -27.51
CA ARG A 333 -15.32 19.25 -26.62
C ARG A 333 -16.62 18.54 -26.26
N VAL A 334 -16.89 17.38 -26.86
CA VAL A 334 -18.13 16.63 -26.65
C VAL A 334 -17.81 15.24 -26.13
N ALA A 335 -18.19 15.01 -24.88
CA ALA A 335 -17.95 13.77 -24.17
C ALA A 335 -19.26 13.17 -23.70
N ARG A 336 -19.35 11.84 -23.75
CA ARG A 336 -20.46 11.08 -23.24
C ARG A 336 -19.99 10.14 -22.13
N ALA A 337 -20.65 10.16 -20.99
CA ALA A 337 -20.37 9.24 -19.89
C ALA A 337 -21.60 8.37 -19.59
N GLU A 338 -21.39 7.07 -19.43
CA GLU A 338 -22.44 6.18 -18.91
C GLU A 338 -22.27 6.05 -17.40
N VAL A 339 -23.31 6.41 -16.65
CA VAL A 339 -23.26 6.42 -15.19
C VAL A 339 -24.37 5.55 -14.64
N ARG A 340 -23.99 4.76 -13.63
CA ARG A 340 -24.90 3.85 -12.91
C ARG A 340 -24.96 4.28 -11.47
N TRP A 341 -26.18 4.36 -10.95
CA TRP A 341 -26.47 4.65 -9.57
C TRP A 341 -27.19 3.49 -8.90
N ARG A 342 -26.93 3.32 -7.62
CA ARG A 342 -27.64 2.41 -6.75
C ARG A 342 -28.22 3.21 -5.60
N GLU A 343 -29.53 3.10 -5.41
CA GLU A 343 -30.22 3.69 -4.26
C GLU A 343 -29.66 3.09 -2.98
N VAL A 344 -29.53 3.93 -1.94
CA VAL A 344 -29.04 3.53 -0.62
C VAL A 344 -30.12 3.74 0.45
N PRO A 345 -31.19 2.91 0.48
CA PRO A 345 -32.29 3.09 1.42
C PRO A 345 -31.89 3.17 2.90
N PRO A 346 -30.92 2.38 3.40
CA PRO A 346 -30.46 2.47 4.80
C PRO A 346 -29.83 3.83 5.15
N GLU A 347 -29.50 4.67 4.16
CA GLU A 347 -28.91 5.98 4.39
C GLU A 347 -29.95 7.12 4.41
N TYR A 348 -31.23 6.90 4.08
CA TYR A 348 -32.25 7.93 4.34
C TYR A 348 -32.50 8.10 5.84
N ASP A 349 -32.48 6.98 6.57
CA ASP A 349 -32.62 6.92 8.03
C ASP A 349 -31.72 5.77 8.54
N PRO A 350 -30.51 6.09 9.06
CA PRO A 350 -29.57 5.09 9.54
C PRO A 350 -30.20 4.15 10.59
N PRO A 351 -30.16 2.82 10.38
CA PRO A 351 -30.70 1.87 11.34
C PRO A 351 -29.99 1.93 12.69
N SER A 352 -30.68 1.53 13.77
CA SER A 352 -30.08 1.46 15.11
C SER A 352 -28.77 0.66 15.12
N GLY A 353 -27.72 1.26 15.69
CA GLY A 353 -26.36 0.69 15.78
C GLY A 353 -25.47 0.97 14.56
N GLU A 354 -26.00 1.62 13.51
CA GLU A 354 -25.23 2.10 12.37
C GLU A 354 -25.04 3.63 12.47
N ALA A 355 -23.85 4.10 12.10
CA ALA A 355 -23.55 5.53 12.03
C ALA A 355 -22.84 5.85 10.71
N ARG A 356 -23.34 6.87 10.01
CA ARG A 356 -22.69 7.41 8.82
C ARG A 356 -21.28 7.89 9.17
N GLY A 357 -20.31 7.65 8.30
CA GLY A 357 -18.90 7.99 8.58
C GLY A 357 -18.13 6.91 9.33
N VAL A 358 -18.82 6.00 10.04
CA VAL A 358 -18.20 4.98 10.89
C VAL A 358 -18.44 3.57 10.35
N THR A 359 -19.71 3.20 10.18
CA THR A 359 -20.13 1.86 9.74
C THR A 359 -20.92 1.87 8.43
N LEU A 360 -21.43 3.04 8.04
CA LEU A 360 -22.28 3.25 6.87
C LEU A 360 -21.76 4.42 6.01
N GLY A 361 -21.92 4.32 4.69
CA GLY A 361 -21.55 5.37 3.73
C GLY A 361 -20.03 5.52 3.53
N ARG A 362 -19.56 6.73 3.25
CA ARG A 362 -18.12 7.02 3.21
C ARG A 362 -17.55 6.93 4.62
N VAL A 363 -16.55 6.07 4.80
CA VAL A 363 -15.81 5.88 6.06
C VAL A 363 -14.41 6.43 5.90
N ALA A 364 -13.84 6.95 6.98
CA ALA A 364 -12.47 7.48 7.02
C ALA A 364 -11.48 6.53 6.32
N SER A 365 -10.62 7.13 5.49
CA SER A 365 -9.52 6.44 4.82
C SER A 365 -8.54 5.90 5.85
N ARG A 366 -7.96 4.74 5.58
CA ARG A 366 -7.02 4.08 6.50
C ARG A 366 -5.74 3.76 5.78
N ALA A 367 -4.62 4.24 6.31
CA ALA A 367 -3.29 3.89 5.84
C ALA A 367 -2.71 2.77 6.72
N TRP A 368 -2.01 1.84 6.07
CA TRP A 368 -1.13 0.89 6.76
C TRP A 368 0.26 1.49 6.83
N LEU A 369 0.81 1.52 8.04
CA LEU A 369 2.12 2.07 8.37
C LEU A 369 3.04 0.93 8.79
N TYR A 370 4.26 0.91 8.24
CA TYR A 370 5.23 -0.17 8.43
C TYR A 370 6.50 0.42 9.01
N GLU A 371 6.84 0.01 10.24
CA GLU A 371 8.09 0.38 10.88
C GLU A 371 8.99 -0.84 10.91
N VAL A 372 10.12 -0.74 10.21
CA VAL A 372 11.15 -1.78 10.20
C VAL A 372 12.36 -1.26 10.94
N GLU A 373 12.68 -1.89 12.06
CA GLU A 373 13.84 -1.55 12.88
C GLU A 373 14.94 -2.60 12.68
N VAL A 374 16.10 -2.15 12.25
CA VAL A 374 17.33 -2.92 12.14
C VAL A 374 18.19 -2.63 13.36
N ASP A 375 18.38 -3.63 14.22
CA ASP A 375 19.22 -3.57 15.41
C ASP A 375 20.63 -4.10 15.10
N TRP A 376 21.57 -3.18 14.94
CA TRP A 376 22.99 -3.45 14.80
C TRP A 376 23.64 -3.56 16.19
N HIS A 377 23.32 -4.62 16.92
CA HIS A 377 23.92 -4.91 18.24
C HIS A 377 23.83 -3.74 19.25
N GLY A 378 22.72 -3.00 19.24
CA GLY A 378 22.48 -1.82 20.09
C GLY A 378 22.45 -0.49 19.34
N ALA A 379 22.87 -0.45 18.07
CA ALA A 379 22.69 0.71 17.19
C ALA A 379 21.47 0.49 16.27
N GLY A 380 20.36 1.17 16.56
CA GLY A 380 19.11 1.04 15.79
C GLY A 380 19.09 1.90 14.52
N GLU A 381 18.61 1.32 13.42
CA GLU A 381 18.27 1.98 12.16
C GLU A 381 16.77 1.74 11.87
N ILE A 382 15.99 2.81 11.68
CA ILE A 382 14.53 2.72 11.55
C ILE A 382 14.11 3.17 10.15
N HIS A 383 13.35 2.32 9.47
CA HIS A 383 12.68 2.63 8.20
C HIS A 383 11.17 2.74 8.43
N ARG A 384 10.56 3.80 7.89
CA ARG A 384 9.13 4.09 8.02
C ARG A 384 8.49 4.23 6.66
N TRP A 385 7.52 3.37 6.39
CA TRP A 385 6.85 3.30 5.10
C TRP A 385 5.34 3.24 5.24
N THR A 386 4.63 3.61 4.19
CA THR A 386 3.17 3.53 4.10
C THR A 386 2.74 2.87 2.80
N SER A 387 1.63 2.11 2.84
CA SER A 387 0.96 1.62 1.62
C SER A 387 -0.06 2.63 1.07
N TRP A 388 -0.16 3.81 1.68
CA TRP A 388 -0.97 4.90 1.16
C TRP A 388 -0.35 5.45 -0.13
N GLU A 389 -1.15 6.07 -0.99
CA GLU A 389 -0.70 6.54 -2.30
C GLU A 389 0.42 7.60 -2.24
N GLY A 390 0.50 8.34 -1.13
CA GLY A 390 1.46 9.41 -0.88
C GLY A 390 1.95 9.39 0.56
N ASP A 391 2.96 10.20 0.84
CA ASP A 391 3.58 10.27 2.16
C ASP A 391 2.54 10.68 3.23
N VAL A 392 2.62 10.04 4.40
CA VAL A 392 1.70 10.29 5.50
C VAL A 392 2.48 10.82 6.69
N THR A 393 2.03 11.92 7.30
CA THR A 393 2.55 12.39 8.58
C THR A 393 1.64 11.93 9.71
N ALA A 394 2.13 11.05 10.58
CA ALA A 394 1.36 10.48 11.68
C ALA A 394 2.24 10.25 12.91
N GLY A 395 1.74 10.60 14.11
CA GLY A 395 2.48 10.43 15.37
C GLY A 395 3.80 11.22 15.44
N GLY A 396 3.90 12.35 14.73
CA GLY A 396 5.13 13.18 14.67
C GLY A 396 6.22 12.66 13.73
N HIS A 397 5.94 11.61 12.95
CA HIS A 397 6.87 11.05 11.97
C HIS A 397 6.26 11.08 10.55
N THR A 398 7.13 11.24 9.55
CA THR A 398 6.76 11.08 8.13
C THR A 398 7.02 9.64 7.70
N TRP A 399 6.01 9.04 7.09
CA TRP A 399 6.02 7.68 6.55
C TRP A 399 6.05 7.78 5.02
N ALA A 400 7.13 7.29 4.41
CA ALA A 400 7.33 7.40 2.97
C ALA A 400 6.46 6.40 2.20
N ALA A 401 5.76 6.85 1.17
CA ALA A 401 4.94 6.00 0.33
C ALA A 401 5.82 5.13 -0.59
N ILE A 402 5.63 3.82 -0.49
CA ILE A 402 6.26 2.85 -1.37
C ILE A 402 5.26 1.76 -1.75
N PRO A 403 5.48 1.03 -2.86
CA PRO A 403 4.70 -0.15 -3.17
C PRO A 403 4.95 -1.27 -2.14
N ILE A 404 4.10 -1.32 -1.11
CA ILE A 404 4.20 -2.28 -0.01
C ILE A 404 2.84 -2.86 0.35
N GLU A 405 2.79 -4.17 0.59
CA GLU A 405 1.60 -4.87 1.06
C GLU A 405 1.97 -5.94 2.09
N HIS A 406 1.01 -6.31 2.94
CA HIS A 406 1.14 -7.46 3.83
C HIS A 406 0.02 -8.47 3.57
N GLY A 407 0.29 -9.74 3.87
CA GLY A 407 -0.72 -10.79 3.88
C GLY A 407 -1.81 -10.56 4.92
N GLU A 408 -2.83 -11.42 4.93
CA GLU A 408 -3.88 -11.37 5.95
C GLU A 408 -3.28 -11.53 7.36
N ILE A 409 -3.58 -10.58 8.26
CA ILE A 409 -3.20 -10.68 9.66
C ILE A 409 -4.19 -11.63 10.33
N ARG A 410 -3.73 -12.85 10.61
CA ARG A 410 -4.48 -13.85 11.36
C ARG A 410 -4.03 -13.79 12.81
N GLN A 411 -4.98 -13.73 13.72
CA GLN A 411 -4.74 -13.88 15.15
C GLN A 411 -5.72 -14.95 15.62
N THR A 412 -5.17 -16.08 16.08
CA THR A 412 -5.99 -17.19 16.59
C THR A 412 -5.72 -17.40 18.07
N LEU A 413 -6.68 -17.98 18.78
CA LEU A 413 -6.48 -18.42 20.17
C LEU A 413 -5.51 -19.60 20.27
N SER A 414 -5.25 -20.29 19.17
CA SER A 414 -4.23 -21.34 19.11
C SER A 414 -2.85 -20.71 19.25
N LEU A 415 -1.97 -21.34 20.02
CA LEU A 415 -0.56 -20.93 20.17
C LEU A 415 0.29 -21.30 18.94
N ASP A 416 -0.34 -21.48 17.78
CA ASP A 416 0.35 -21.74 16.53
C ASP A 416 1.19 -20.54 16.11
N ARG A 417 2.16 -20.80 15.25
CA ARG A 417 3.07 -19.77 14.76
C ARG A 417 2.29 -18.78 13.88
N ASP A 418 2.08 -17.57 14.39
CA ASP A 418 1.68 -16.42 13.58
C ASP A 418 2.82 -16.04 12.64
N GLU A 419 2.66 -16.35 11.36
CA GLU A 419 3.54 -15.92 10.29
C GLU A 419 2.81 -14.91 9.39
N LEU A 420 3.53 -13.87 8.99
CA LEU A 420 3.05 -12.85 8.07
C LEU A 420 4.06 -12.70 6.94
N THR A 421 3.56 -12.55 5.70
CA THR A 421 4.42 -12.20 4.57
C THR A 421 4.22 -10.73 4.22
N LEU A 422 5.30 -9.96 4.21
CA LEU A 422 5.38 -8.61 3.70
C LEU A 422 5.96 -8.65 2.27
N ARG A 423 5.36 -7.92 1.35
CA ARG A 423 5.84 -7.80 -0.04
C ARG A 423 6.10 -6.35 -0.37
N THR A 424 7.26 -6.08 -0.95
CA THR A 424 7.68 -4.74 -1.36
C THR A 424 8.64 -4.82 -2.55
N ARG A 425 8.85 -3.72 -3.24
CA ARG A 425 9.95 -3.61 -4.20
C ARG A 425 11.31 -3.55 -3.49
N TRP A 426 12.35 -4.09 -4.11
CA TRP A 426 13.73 -3.96 -3.68
C TRP A 426 14.19 -2.51 -3.77
N ASP A 427 14.82 -2.06 -2.70
CA ASP A 427 15.49 -0.77 -2.61
C ASP A 427 16.89 -0.98 -2.00
N PRO A 428 17.98 -0.56 -2.68
CA PRO A 428 19.34 -0.61 -2.13
C PRO A 428 19.52 0.11 -0.79
N SER A 429 18.72 1.15 -0.52
CA SER A 429 18.77 1.90 0.74
C SER A 429 18.01 1.21 1.88
N GLY A 430 17.22 0.19 1.55
CA GLY A 430 16.36 -0.51 2.48
C GLY A 430 17.07 -1.55 3.37
N PRO A 431 16.36 -2.06 4.39
CA PRO A 431 16.83 -3.09 5.33
C PRO A 431 17.08 -4.45 4.67
N TRP A 432 16.49 -4.69 3.49
CA TRP A 432 16.57 -5.98 2.78
C TRP A 432 17.98 -6.35 2.33
N ARG A 433 18.89 -5.37 2.25
CA ARG A 433 20.31 -5.58 1.94
C ARG A 433 21.01 -6.57 2.87
N LEU A 434 20.50 -6.73 4.09
CA LEU A 434 21.03 -7.68 5.09
C LEU A 434 20.87 -9.15 4.71
N TRP A 435 19.94 -9.47 3.81
CA TRP A 435 19.72 -10.85 3.34
C TRP A 435 20.49 -11.17 2.06
N LEU A 436 21.33 -10.25 1.58
CA LEU A 436 22.31 -10.59 0.56
C LEU A 436 23.33 -11.58 1.15
N PRO A 437 23.79 -12.58 0.37
CA PRO A 437 24.72 -13.58 0.86
C PRO A 437 25.94 -12.97 1.58
N GLY A 438 26.18 -13.40 2.82
CA GLY A 438 27.32 -12.97 3.63
C GLY A 438 27.15 -11.66 4.41
N THR A 439 26.01 -10.98 4.32
CA THR A 439 25.80 -9.64 4.92
C THR A 439 24.92 -9.61 6.18
N LEU A 440 24.29 -10.74 6.53
CA LEU A 440 23.38 -10.81 7.68
C LEU A 440 24.15 -10.63 9.00
N ASP A 441 23.98 -9.48 9.64
CA ASP A 441 24.67 -9.14 10.90
C ASP A 441 23.77 -8.46 11.94
N ALA A 442 22.52 -8.17 11.59
CA ALA A 442 21.60 -7.43 12.43
C ALA A 442 20.28 -8.17 12.59
N ARG A 443 19.62 -7.94 13.71
CA ARG A 443 18.25 -8.38 13.94
C ARG A 443 17.31 -7.38 13.32
N VAL A 444 16.24 -7.84 12.67
CA VAL A 444 15.26 -6.95 12.05
C VAL A 444 13.89 -7.24 12.60
N SER A 445 13.28 -6.23 13.21
CA SER A 445 11.91 -6.30 13.71
C SER A 445 10.98 -5.51 12.80
N LEU A 446 9.73 -5.98 12.71
CA LEU A 446 8.66 -5.37 11.93
C LEU A 446 7.50 -5.05 12.86
N ARG A 447 7.01 -3.81 12.77
CA ARG A 447 5.75 -3.38 13.36
C ARG A 447 4.83 -2.90 12.26
N ILE A 448 3.58 -3.37 12.31
CA ILE A 448 2.52 -2.92 11.42
C ILE A 448 1.53 -2.13 12.26
N LEU A 449 1.33 -0.89 11.87
CA LEU A 449 0.42 0.04 12.49
C LEU A 449 -0.65 0.46 11.48
N HIS A 450 -1.74 1.01 11.99
CA HIS A 450 -2.73 1.66 11.17
C HIS A 450 -2.98 3.08 11.66
N SER A 451 -3.39 3.94 10.75
CA SER A 451 -3.87 5.28 11.05
C SER A 451 -5.05 5.61 10.15
N GLU A 452 -6.03 6.32 10.68
CA GLU A 452 -6.99 7.06 9.87
C GLU A 452 -6.27 8.24 9.24
N VAL A 453 -6.56 8.54 7.97
CA VAL A 453 -5.83 9.56 7.18
C VAL A 453 -6.82 10.45 6.45
N GLU A 454 -6.58 11.75 6.52
CA GLU A 454 -7.27 12.78 5.75
C GLU A 454 -6.24 13.79 5.23
N GLY A 455 -6.24 14.06 3.93
CA GLY A 455 -5.28 14.96 3.28
C GLY A 455 -3.78 14.66 3.54
N GLY A 456 -3.39 13.38 3.70
CA GLY A 456 -2.01 12.99 4.02
C GLY A 456 -1.61 13.15 5.49
N ILE A 457 -2.53 13.62 6.35
CA ILE A 457 -2.33 13.74 7.79
C ILE A 457 -3.02 12.56 8.47
N GLY A 458 -2.24 11.81 9.25
CA GLY A 458 -2.73 10.67 10.00
C GLY A 458 -3.04 10.99 11.47
N SER A 459 -4.06 10.33 12.00
CA SER A 459 -4.32 10.18 13.43
C SER A 459 -3.14 9.51 14.19
N THR A 460 -3.28 9.32 15.49
CA THR A 460 -2.30 8.56 16.28
C THR A 460 -2.20 7.10 15.77
N PRO A 461 -1.00 6.61 15.40
CA PRO A 461 -0.84 5.24 14.89
C PRO A 461 -1.09 4.16 15.95
N ASP A 462 -1.92 3.19 15.61
CA ASP A 462 -2.25 2.04 16.45
C ASP A 462 -1.57 0.76 15.93
N GLN A 463 -0.73 0.13 16.76
CA GLN A 463 -0.04 -1.11 16.39
C GLN A 463 -1.00 -2.30 16.34
N VAL A 464 -1.10 -2.93 15.17
CA VAL A 464 -1.94 -4.11 14.94
C VAL A 464 -1.14 -5.40 15.09
N TRP A 465 0.09 -5.40 14.60
CA TRP A 465 0.93 -6.60 14.57
C TRP A 465 2.40 -6.24 14.78
N GLY A 466 3.16 -7.16 15.37
CA GLY A 466 4.60 -7.02 15.53
C GLY A 466 5.31 -8.37 15.56
N GLY A 467 6.52 -8.41 15.01
CA GLY A 467 7.32 -9.63 14.94
C GLY A 467 8.73 -9.39 14.44
N GLU A 468 9.43 -10.48 14.18
CA GLU A 468 10.82 -10.48 13.69
C GLU A 468 10.90 -11.08 12.30
N ILE A 469 11.68 -10.48 11.41
CA ILE A 469 11.89 -11.01 10.06
C ILE A 469 12.79 -12.26 10.17
N THR A 470 12.26 -13.40 9.73
CA THR A 470 12.96 -14.69 9.79
C THR A 470 13.65 -15.06 8.49
N GLY A 471 13.15 -14.56 7.36
CA GLY A 471 13.74 -14.81 6.06
C GLY A 471 13.18 -13.87 5.01
N VAL A 472 13.96 -13.64 3.96
CA VAL A 472 13.60 -12.79 2.83
C VAL A 472 13.88 -13.58 1.56
N ALA A 473 12.90 -13.58 0.64
CA ALA A 473 13.03 -14.15 -0.69
C ALA A 473 13.01 -13.02 -1.72
N PHE A 474 13.86 -13.14 -2.74
CA PHE A 474 13.95 -12.21 -3.86
C PHE A 474 13.40 -12.89 -5.12
N ASP A 475 12.44 -12.23 -5.77
CA ASP A 475 11.87 -12.62 -7.06
C ASP A 475 11.96 -11.43 -8.01
N GLY A 476 13.06 -11.37 -8.77
CA GLY A 476 13.42 -10.18 -9.55
C GLY A 476 13.51 -8.93 -8.67
N PRO A 477 12.77 -7.85 -8.98
CA PRO A 477 12.73 -6.64 -8.15
C PRO A 477 11.80 -6.76 -6.93
N MET A 478 11.08 -7.88 -6.75
CA MET A 478 10.16 -8.07 -5.65
C MET A 478 10.84 -8.76 -4.47
N VAL A 479 10.57 -8.22 -3.28
CA VAL A 479 11.05 -8.74 -2.00
C VAL A 479 9.86 -9.30 -1.24
N SER A 480 9.96 -10.57 -0.82
CA SER A 480 8.98 -11.22 0.04
C SER A 480 9.63 -11.55 1.38
N ALA A 481 9.36 -10.74 2.41
CA ALA A 481 9.89 -10.90 3.75
C ALA A 481 8.89 -11.67 4.64
N LYS A 482 9.34 -12.78 5.23
CA LYS A 482 8.58 -13.58 6.19
C LYS A 482 8.87 -13.10 7.60
N ALA A 483 7.84 -12.63 8.28
CA ALA A 483 7.89 -12.15 9.64
C ALA A 483 7.19 -13.15 10.57
N ALA A 484 7.81 -13.47 11.69
CA ALA A 484 7.26 -14.36 12.69
C ALA A 484 6.88 -13.57 13.95
N GLY A 485 5.64 -13.75 14.41
CA GLY A 485 5.13 -13.11 15.62
C GLY A 485 5.67 -13.74 16.91
N ALA A 486 5.19 -13.24 18.05
CA ALA A 486 5.63 -13.69 19.37
C ALA A 486 5.45 -15.20 19.60
N ASN A 487 4.42 -15.82 19.02
CA ASN A 487 4.14 -17.25 19.17
C ASN A 487 5.26 -18.15 18.60
N ALA A 488 6.11 -17.63 17.70
CA ALA A 488 7.27 -18.37 17.21
C ALA A 488 8.23 -18.79 18.33
N LEU A 489 8.19 -18.12 19.49
CA LEU A 489 8.94 -18.50 20.68
C LEU A 489 8.52 -19.87 21.23
N PHE A 490 7.25 -20.26 21.11
CA PHE A 490 6.75 -21.57 21.58
C PHE A 490 7.17 -22.73 20.69
N GLY A 491 7.53 -22.47 19.43
CA GLY A 491 8.11 -23.48 18.53
C GLY A 491 9.55 -23.87 18.87
N ARG A 492 10.18 -23.23 19.85
CA ARG A 492 11.56 -23.56 20.27
C ARG A 492 11.57 -24.92 20.96
N LYS A 493 12.52 -25.78 20.58
CA LYS A 493 12.71 -27.09 21.20
C LYS A 493 12.97 -26.93 22.70
N THR A 494 12.24 -27.67 23.52
CA THR A 494 12.44 -27.80 24.96
C THR A 494 12.69 -29.27 25.30
N PRO A 495 13.55 -29.57 26.30
CA PRO A 495 14.32 -28.67 27.18
C PRO A 495 15.57 -28.07 26.51
N ARG A 496 16.06 -26.92 27.03
CA ARG A 496 17.24 -26.20 26.49
C ARG A 496 18.58 -26.74 26.98
N ILE A 497 18.59 -27.47 28.09
CA ILE A 497 19.79 -28.08 28.68
C ILE A 497 19.72 -29.57 28.38
N LEU A 498 20.74 -30.07 27.69
CA LEU A 498 20.85 -31.48 27.36
C LEU A 498 21.89 -32.15 28.26
N MET A 499 21.68 -33.42 28.60
CA MET A 499 22.72 -34.23 29.23
C MET A 499 23.74 -34.63 28.16
N GLN A 500 24.81 -33.83 28.02
CA GLN A 500 25.88 -34.03 27.04
C GLN A 500 27.25 -33.73 27.65
N PRO A 501 28.36 -34.29 27.10
CA PRO A 501 29.72 -34.00 27.58
C PRO A 501 30.11 -32.53 27.48
N GLY A 502 29.68 -31.86 26.41
CA GLY A 502 29.96 -30.44 26.16
C GLY A 502 29.17 -29.50 27.08
N CYS A 503 29.69 -28.28 27.27
CA CYS A 503 29.02 -27.23 28.02
C CYS A 503 27.70 -26.82 27.35
N ASN A 504 26.62 -26.72 28.13
CA ASN A 504 25.34 -26.18 27.63
C ASN A 504 25.28 -24.64 27.62
N HIS A 505 26.26 -23.97 28.23
CA HIS A 505 26.29 -22.50 28.37
C HIS A 505 27.06 -21.86 27.23
N ALA A 506 26.55 -20.76 26.70
CA ALA A 506 27.29 -19.91 25.77
C ALA A 506 28.36 -19.12 26.54
N LEU A 507 29.51 -18.87 25.91
CA LEU A 507 30.59 -18.12 26.53
C LEU A 507 30.10 -16.69 26.88
N PHE A 508 30.36 -16.25 28.12
CA PHE A 508 29.88 -15.00 28.70
C PHE A 508 28.37 -14.89 28.93
N ASP A 509 27.60 -15.97 28.77
CA ASP A 509 26.22 -15.97 29.22
C ASP A 509 26.14 -15.85 30.77
N PRO A 510 24.97 -15.48 31.32
CA PRO A 510 24.84 -15.32 32.77
C PRO A 510 25.13 -16.60 33.59
N LEU A 511 25.01 -17.79 33.01
CA LEU A 511 25.20 -19.07 33.69
C LEU A 511 26.68 -19.49 33.72
N CYS A 512 27.41 -19.25 32.62
CA CYS A 512 28.87 -19.29 32.54
C CYS A 512 29.46 -18.24 33.48
N GLY A 513 28.89 -17.03 33.43
CA GLY A 513 29.18 -15.90 34.30
C GLY A 513 30.64 -15.42 34.29
N LEU A 514 31.35 -15.68 33.19
CA LEU A 514 32.59 -14.98 32.85
C LEU A 514 32.25 -13.56 32.40
N ASP A 515 33.00 -12.58 32.90
CA ASP A 515 32.86 -11.20 32.48
C ASP A 515 33.45 -10.99 31.08
N ARG A 516 32.60 -10.63 30.12
CA ARG A 516 33.01 -10.36 28.73
C ARG A 516 34.04 -9.23 28.61
N SER A 517 33.97 -8.24 29.49
CA SER A 517 34.87 -7.07 29.44
C SER A 517 36.31 -7.42 29.85
N ALA A 518 36.47 -8.40 30.75
CA ALA A 518 37.79 -8.89 31.19
C ALA A 518 38.52 -9.72 30.12
N TRP A 519 37.81 -10.22 29.11
CA TRP A 519 38.34 -11.07 28.03
C TRP A 519 38.39 -10.37 26.67
N GLN A 520 38.28 -9.03 26.66
CA GLN A 520 38.35 -8.21 25.46
C GLN A 520 39.82 -7.90 25.10
N PHE A 521 40.27 -8.37 23.95
CA PHE A 521 41.57 -8.01 23.39
C PHE A 521 41.39 -6.89 22.37
N SER A 522 42.09 -5.78 22.54
CA SER A 522 42.20 -4.74 21.53
C SER A 522 43.41 -5.01 20.65
N ALA A 523 43.28 -4.86 19.34
CA ALA A 523 44.35 -5.07 18.38
C ALA A 523 44.20 -4.11 17.18
N GLU A 524 45.24 -4.01 16.36
CA GLU A 524 45.22 -3.22 15.13
C GLU A 524 45.37 -4.12 13.89
N VAL A 525 44.66 -3.77 12.81
CA VAL A 525 44.76 -4.49 11.53
C VAL A 525 46.08 -4.13 10.85
N VAL A 526 46.85 -5.15 10.45
CA VAL A 526 48.06 -4.99 9.63
C VAL A 526 47.73 -5.20 8.15
N GLU A 527 46.96 -6.24 7.87
CA GLU A 527 46.59 -6.65 6.53
C GLU A 527 45.24 -7.37 6.59
N SER A 528 44.42 -7.19 5.55
CA SER A 528 43.19 -7.94 5.36
C SER A 528 43.05 -8.36 3.91
N ASP A 529 42.83 -9.64 3.67
CA ASP A 529 42.55 -10.20 2.35
C ASP A 529 41.39 -11.21 2.45
N GLY A 530 40.24 -10.84 1.89
CA GLY A 530 39.02 -11.63 1.95
C GLY A 530 38.62 -12.01 3.38
N HIS A 531 38.74 -13.30 3.70
CA HIS A 531 38.42 -13.85 5.02
C HIS A 531 39.58 -13.77 6.02
N GLN A 532 40.81 -13.48 5.56
CA GLN A 532 41.98 -13.42 6.42
C GLN A 532 42.26 -12.01 6.88
N VAL A 533 42.50 -11.86 8.19
CA VAL A 533 42.86 -10.60 8.82
C VAL A 533 44.06 -10.83 9.73
N THR A 534 45.16 -10.18 9.43
CA THR A 534 46.36 -10.20 10.28
C THR A 534 46.31 -9.03 11.22
N LEU A 535 46.36 -9.32 12.51
CA LEU A 535 46.32 -8.36 13.60
C LEU A 535 47.66 -8.26 14.32
N ASP A 536 47.97 -7.09 14.86
CA ASP A 536 49.08 -6.87 15.77
C ASP A 536 48.68 -6.00 16.99
N SER A 537 49.68 -5.59 17.78
CA SER A 537 49.49 -4.62 18.88
C SER A 537 48.44 -5.04 19.92
N PHE A 538 48.38 -6.34 20.19
CA PHE A 538 47.41 -6.91 21.14
C PHE A 538 47.58 -6.33 22.54
N SER A 539 46.49 -5.82 23.10
CA SER A 539 46.40 -5.35 24.47
C SER A 539 45.11 -5.85 25.14
N ARG A 540 45.13 -5.99 26.46
CA ARG A 540 43.98 -6.41 27.27
C ARG A 540 44.02 -5.70 28.61
N THR A 541 42.86 -5.33 29.14
CA THR A 541 42.72 -4.82 30.50
C THR A 541 43.23 -5.86 31.51
N GLY A 542 44.19 -5.49 32.35
CA GLY A 542 44.85 -6.42 33.29
C GLY A 542 46.00 -7.24 32.69
N GLY A 543 46.45 -6.91 31.47
CA GLY A 543 47.58 -7.57 30.80
C GLY A 543 47.19 -8.81 30.01
N LEU A 544 48.10 -9.24 29.13
CA LEU A 544 47.94 -10.47 28.33
C LEU A 544 48.14 -11.69 29.25
N PRO A 545 47.21 -12.65 29.28
CA PRO A 545 47.30 -13.82 30.16
C PRO A 545 48.44 -14.76 29.74
N ASP A 546 48.91 -15.65 30.61
CA ASP A 546 49.91 -16.68 30.27
C ASP A 546 49.35 -18.08 30.59
N PRO A 547 49.29 -19.03 29.63
CA PRO A 547 49.64 -18.89 28.22
C PRO A 547 48.55 -18.18 27.39
N TRP A 548 48.96 -17.38 26.40
CA TRP A 548 48.06 -16.79 25.40
C TRP A 548 48.60 -16.92 23.97
N GLY A 549 47.68 -16.81 23.00
CA GLY A 549 48.01 -16.73 21.57
C GLY A 549 48.54 -18.04 20.98
N GLY A 550 48.18 -19.19 21.54
CA GLY A 550 48.42 -20.49 20.90
C GLY A 550 47.61 -20.63 19.61
N GLU A 551 47.93 -21.66 18.81
CA GLU A 551 47.11 -22.01 17.64
C GLU A 551 45.66 -22.25 18.06
N GLY A 552 44.70 -21.68 17.31
CA GLY A 552 43.27 -21.77 17.63
C GLY A 552 42.81 -20.98 18.85
N TYR A 553 43.65 -20.16 19.49
CA TYR A 553 43.25 -19.40 20.69
C TYR A 553 42.04 -18.48 20.47
N PHE A 554 41.86 -17.91 19.28
CA PHE A 554 40.70 -17.09 18.96
C PHE A 554 39.63 -17.82 18.14
N ALA A 555 39.85 -19.09 17.77
CA ALA A 555 38.86 -19.89 17.06
C ALA A 555 37.57 -20.02 17.89
N LEU A 556 36.42 -19.97 17.20
CA LEU A 556 35.07 -19.87 17.78
C LEU A 556 34.83 -18.57 18.59
N GLY A 557 35.72 -17.60 18.47
CA GLY A 557 35.63 -16.30 19.11
C GLY A 557 34.81 -15.29 18.30
N ILE A 558 34.80 -14.06 18.80
CA ILE A 558 34.11 -12.94 18.17
C ILE A 558 35.16 -11.90 17.78
N PHE A 559 35.07 -11.43 16.54
CA PHE A 559 35.75 -10.24 16.04
C PHE A 559 34.72 -9.13 15.96
N GLU A 560 35.00 -7.97 16.53
CA GLU A 560 34.15 -6.78 16.46
C GLU A 560 34.98 -5.56 16.07
N ARG A 561 34.38 -4.68 15.28
CA ARG A 561 34.92 -3.36 15.02
C ARG A 561 33.78 -2.36 14.91
N THR A 562 34.12 -1.07 14.94
CA THR A 562 33.18 -0.01 14.56
C THR A 562 33.54 0.51 13.18
N ALA A 563 32.60 0.45 12.24
CA ALA A 563 32.74 0.99 10.89
C ALA A 563 31.53 1.86 10.57
N VAL A 564 31.75 3.07 10.04
CA VAL A 564 30.68 4.02 9.69
C VAL A 564 29.70 4.26 10.86
N GLY A 565 30.24 4.31 12.09
CA GLY A 565 29.45 4.53 13.32
C GLY A 565 28.60 3.34 13.77
N ARG A 566 28.76 2.15 13.18
CA ARG A 566 28.02 0.93 13.54
C ARG A 566 28.96 -0.21 13.94
N PRO A 567 28.59 -1.05 14.91
CA PRO A 567 29.37 -2.24 15.25
C PRO A 567 29.16 -3.33 14.18
N GLU A 568 30.26 -3.89 13.68
CA GLU A 568 30.27 -5.07 12.80
C GLU A 568 30.88 -6.26 13.54
N ARG A 569 30.23 -7.44 13.51
CA ARG A 569 30.67 -8.63 14.28
C ARG A 569 30.84 -9.92 13.48
N ALA A 570 32.06 -10.38 13.26
CA ALA A 570 32.30 -11.67 12.61
C ALA A 570 32.65 -12.79 13.60
N SER A 571 32.22 -14.02 13.34
CA SER A 571 32.74 -15.20 14.03
C SER A 571 34.15 -15.54 13.53
N ILE A 572 35.03 -15.99 14.42
CA ILE A 572 36.38 -16.42 14.03
C ILE A 572 36.37 -17.94 13.85
N TRP A 573 36.68 -18.43 12.66
CA TRP A 573 36.73 -19.87 12.37
C TRP A 573 38.08 -20.49 12.76
N ALA A 574 39.18 -19.77 12.52
CA ALA A 574 40.51 -20.22 12.85
C ALA A 574 41.41 -19.03 13.25
N SER A 575 42.45 -19.31 14.02
CA SER A 575 43.48 -18.33 14.36
C SER A 575 44.85 -19.00 14.38
N SER A 576 45.85 -18.38 13.76
CA SER A 576 47.24 -18.87 13.84
C SER A 576 47.79 -18.75 15.26
N SER A 577 48.88 -19.46 15.55
CA SER A 577 49.70 -19.13 16.72
C SER A 577 50.27 -17.72 16.60
N LYS A 578 50.52 -17.07 17.72
CA LYS A 578 51.23 -15.80 17.79
C LYS A 578 52.62 -15.95 17.19
N LEU A 579 52.96 -15.04 16.28
CA LEU A 579 54.29 -14.89 15.74
C LEU A 579 54.90 -13.61 16.33
N ASP A 580 56.15 -13.67 16.75
CA ASP A 580 56.91 -12.47 17.15
C ASP A 580 57.86 -12.11 15.99
N PRO A 581 57.50 -11.17 15.10
CA PRO A 581 58.37 -10.67 14.04
C PRO A 581 59.53 -9.82 14.59
N GLY A 582 59.64 -9.64 15.91
CA GLY A 582 60.66 -8.85 16.60
C GLY A 582 60.09 -7.56 17.20
N GLY A 583 60.57 -7.19 18.39
CA GLY A 583 60.22 -5.92 19.05
C GLY A 583 59.01 -5.94 19.97
N GLY A 584 58.45 -7.11 20.31
CA GLY A 584 57.32 -7.25 21.24
C GLY A 584 55.92 -7.08 20.61
N ASN A 585 55.85 -6.93 19.29
CA ASN A 585 54.60 -6.81 18.54
C ASN A 585 54.16 -8.16 17.97
N TYR A 586 53.34 -8.89 18.72
CA TYR A 586 52.84 -10.20 18.29
C TYR A 586 51.83 -10.10 17.15
N ARG A 587 52.01 -10.89 16.09
CA ARG A 587 51.08 -11.03 14.97
C ARG A 587 50.28 -12.31 15.06
N ILE A 588 48.98 -12.20 14.79
CA ILE A 588 48.06 -13.33 14.69
C ILE A 588 47.19 -13.13 13.46
N THR A 589 47.09 -14.16 12.61
CA THR A 589 46.19 -14.18 11.47
C THR A 589 44.90 -14.90 11.85
N LEU A 590 43.78 -14.19 11.72
CA LEU A 590 42.44 -14.70 11.93
C LEU A 590 41.79 -15.06 10.60
N THR A 591 41.07 -16.18 10.57
CA THR A 591 40.14 -16.50 9.47
C THR A 591 38.72 -16.22 9.95
N LEU A 592 38.08 -15.20 9.38
CA LEU A 592 36.73 -14.78 9.71
C LEU A 592 35.70 -15.60 8.95
N GLY A 593 34.56 -15.88 9.59
CA GLY A 593 33.48 -16.65 8.99
C GLY A 593 32.68 -15.91 7.91
N ARG A 594 32.95 -14.62 7.73
CA ARG A 594 32.45 -13.82 6.63
C ARG A 594 33.45 -12.71 6.31
N ILE A 595 33.40 -12.22 5.08
CA ILE A 595 34.14 -11.05 4.66
C ILE A 595 33.41 -9.81 5.22
N PRO A 596 34.07 -8.94 6.01
CA PRO A 596 33.46 -7.70 6.44
C PRO A 596 33.03 -6.85 5.23
N PRO A 597 31.81 -6.27 5.23
CA PRO A 597 31.27 -5.57 4.06
C PRO A 597 32.01 -4.26 3.77
N THR A 598 32.55 -3.62 4.81
CA THR A 598 33.36 -2.41 4.66
C THR A 598 34.84 -2.78 4.58
N PRO A 599 35.67 -2.20 3.70
CA PRO A 599 37.11 -2.43 3.70
C PRO A 599 37.75 -2.15 5.07
N MET A 600 38.82 -2.88 5.40
CA MET A 600 39.60 -2.72 6.62
C MET A 600 41.01 -2.27 6.28
N PRO A 601 41.28 -0.95 6.21
CA PRO A 601 42.63 -0.48 5.99
C PRO A 601 43.56 -0.83 7.17
N PRO A 602 44.87 -0.96 6.95
CA PRO A 602 45.84 -1.09 8.03
C PRO A 602 45.73 0.05 9.06
N GLY A 603 45.92 -0.26 10.33
CA GLY A 603 45.74 0.66 11.47
C GLY A 603 44.30 0.74 12.01
N THR A 604 43.36 -0.02 11.44
CA THR A 604 42.00 -0.09 12.00
C THR A 604 42.02 -0.77 13.37
N SER A 605 41.50 -0.10 14.39
CA SER A 605 41.33 -0.70 15.72
C SER A 605 40.18 -1.71 15.75
N VAL A 606 40.42 -2.86 16.35
CA VAL A 606 39.46 -3.97 16.44
C VAL A 606 39.45 -4.57 17.84
N LEU A 607 38.34 -5.21 18.18
CA LEU A 607 38.15 -5.94 19.41
C LEU A 607 37.97 -7.43 19.11
N VAL A 608 38.66 -8.27 19.85
CA VAL A 608 38.66 -9.71 19.66
C VAL A 608 38.42 -10.39 21.00
N TRP A 609 37.49 -11.34 21.03
CA TRP A 609 37.27 -12.21 22.17
C TRP A 609 37.70 -13.64 21.83
N PRO A 610 38.37 -14.34 22.74
CA PRO A 610 38.71 -15.74 22.54
C PRO A 610 37.45 -16.61 22.48
N GLY A 611 37.47 -17.66 21.67
CA GLY A 611 36.37 -18.62 21.63
C GLY A 611 36.47 -19.72 22.67
N CYS A 612 35.39 -20.48 22.79
CA CYS A 612 35.27 -21.66 23.64
C CYS A 612 34.67 -22.79 22.80
N ASP A 613 35.30 -23.96 22.83
CA ASP A 613 34.87 -25.18 22.14
C ASP A 613 33.82 -25.98 22.94
N GLY A 614 33.44 -25.50 24.13
CA GLY A 614 32.52 -26.18 25.04
C GLY A 614 33.13 -27.37 25.76
N LEU A 615 34.43 -27.64 25.62
CA LEU A 615 35.10 -28.75 26.29
C LEU A 615 35.57 -28.36 27.69
N ARG A 616 35.62 -29.37 28.58
CA ARG A 616 36.10 -29.22 29.95
C ARG A 616 37.52 -28.68 29.99
N ASP A 617 38.42 -29.22 29.17
CA ASP A 617 39.84 -28.93 29.26
C ASP A 617 40.14 -27.48 28.86
N THR A 618 39.45 -26.95 27.85
CA THR A 618 39.50 -25.53 27.48
C THR A 618 38.93 -24.65 28.59
N CYS A 619 37.83 -25.05 29.23
CA CYS A 619 37.25 -24.31 30.35
C CYS A 619 38.19 -24.20 31.56
N VAL A 620 38.94 -25.28 31.85
CA VAL A 620 39.94 -25.32 32.94
C VAL A 620 41.20 -24.54 32.57
N SER A 621 41.81 -24.86 31.43
CA SER A 621 43.13 -24.37 31.06
C SER A 621 43.13 -22.92 30.58
N LYS A 622 42.12 -22.52 29.81
CA LYS A 622 42.06 -21.19 29.19
C LYS A 622 41.33 -20.17 30.04
N PHE A 623 40.18 -20.55 30.63
CA PHE A 623 39.30 -19.61 31.33
C PHE A 623 39.26 -19.81 32.85
N SER A 624 39.81 -20.91 33.35
CA SER A 624 39.77 -21.29 34.78
C SER A 624 38.35 -21.24 35.40
N ASN A 625 37.31 -21.57 34.62
CA ASN A 625 35.90 -21.41 35.02
C ASN A 625 35.13 -22.74 35.17
N PHE A 626 35.82 -23.82 35.57
CA PHE A 626 35.21 -25.15 35.64
C PHE A 626 34.06 -25.26 36.64
N GLN A 627 34.05 -24.44 37.70
CA GLN A 627 32.97 -24.43 38.69
C GLN A 627 31.60 -24.07 38.09
N ARG A 628 31.58 -23.34 36.96
CA ARG A 628 30.38 -22.95 36.22
C ARG A 628 30.23 -23.70 34.89
N PHE A 629 30.88 -24.86 34.76
CA PHE A 629 30.75 -25.71 33.58
C PHE A 629 29.36 -26.35 33.56
N GLY A 630 28.56 -26.05 32.52
CA GLY A 630 27.18 -26.52 32.39
C GLY A 630 27.01 -27.87 31.69
N GLY A 631 28.09 -28.61 31.46
CA GLY A 631 28.09 -29.92 30.80
C GLY A 631 28.32 -31.09 31.75
N PHE A 632 28.25 -32.30 31.22
CA PHE A 632 28.40 -33.56 31.96
C PHE A 632 29.59 -34.36 31.40
N PRO A 633 30.84 -33.96 31.69
CA PRO A 633 32.02 -34.48 30.99
C PRO A 633 32.31 -35.96 31.26
N PHE A 634 31.72 -36.52 32.31
CA PHE A 634 31.89 -37.93 32.72
C PHE A 634 30.66 -38.78 32.37
N ILE A 635 29.76 -38.28 31.53
CA ILE A 635 28.62 -39.09 31.08
C ILE A 635 29.15 -40.28 30.26
N PRO A 636 28.71 -41.51 30.53
CA PRO A 636 29.19 -42.67 29.79
C PRO A 636 28.83 -42.59 28.29
N ASP A 637 29.77 -42.94 27.41
CA ASP A 637 29.57 -42.95 25.94
C ASP A 637 28.49 -43.92 25.47
N ARG A 638 28.12 -44.89 26.32
CA ARG A 638 27.06 -45.85 26.07
C ARG A 638 26.10 -45.80 27.24
N LEU A 639 24.81 -45.95 26.95
CA LEU A 639 23.82 -46.31 27.95
C LEU A 639 24.41 -47.44 28.81
N PRO A 640 24.49 -47.26 30.15
CA PRO A 640 25.02 -48.29 31.03
C PRO A 640 24.09 -49.50 30.95
N GLN A 641 24.39 -50.40 30.01
CA GLN A 641 23.78 -51.70 29.94
C GLN A 641 24.31 -52.43 31.17
N PHE A 642 23.43 -53.05 31.97
CA PHE A 642 23.81 -53.95 33.05
C PHE A 642 24.49 -55.20 32.46
N THR A 643 25.67 -55.00 31.89
CA THR A 643 26.54 -56.07 31.46
C THR A 643 27.40 -56.35 32.68
N PRO A 644 27.24 -57.50 33.34
CA PRO A 644 28.10 -57.84 34.46
C PRO A 644 29.56 -57.78 33.98
N GLU A 645 30.42 -57.12 34.77
CA GLU A 645 31.85 -57.08 34.49
C GLU A 645 32.35 -58.52 34.28
N ARG A 646 32.83 -58.82 33.07
CA ARG A 646 33.57 -60.07 32.84
C ARG A 646 34.85 -59.94 33.67
N ARG A 647 34.97 -60.74 34.74
CA ARG A 647 36.23 -60.85 35.51
C ARG A 647 37.36 -61.19 34.55
N SER A 648 38.14 -60.20 34.12
CA SER A 648 39.41 -60.43 33.48
C SER A 648 40.42 -60.73 34.57
N ASN A 649 40.88 -61.98 34.66
CA ASN A 649 42.01 -62.36 35.48
C ASN A 649 43.27 -61.67 34.94
N SER A 650 43.55 -60.44 35.39
CA SER A 650 44.84 -59.79 35.17
C SER A 650 45.58 -59.66 36.51
N ASN A 651 46.38 -60.70 36.77
CA ASN A 651 47.61 -60.74 37.55
C ASN A 651 47.57 -60.66 39.08
N ILE A 652 47.65 -61.84 39.72
CA ILE A 652 48.61 -62.05 40.82
C ILE A 652 49.40 -63.33 40.51
N GLY A 653 50.59 -63.16 39.93
CA GLY A 653 51.57 -64.21 39.72
C GLY A 653 52.96 -63.59 39.76
N LYS A 654 53.51 -63.44 40.99
CA LYS A 654 54.94 -63.17 41.19
C LYS A 654 55.73 -64.40 40.76
N LYS A 655 56.63 -64.25 39.79
CA LYS A 655 58.05 -64.60 39.89
C LYS A 655 58.82 -64.01 38.73
#